data_AF-V6LV94-F1
#
_entry.id   AF-V6LV94-F1
#
_cell.length_a   1.000
_cell.length_b   1.000
_cell.length_c   1.000
_cell.angle_alpha   90.00
_cell.angle_beta   90.00
_cell.angle_gamma   90.00
#
_symmetry.space_group_name_H-M   'P 1'
#
loop_
_entity.id
_entity.type
_entity.pdbx_description
1 polymer ?
#
loop_
_entity_poly.entity_id
_entity_poly.type
_entity_poly.pdbx_seq_one_letter_code
_entity_poly.pdbx_strand_id
1 'polypeptide(L)'
;MQTTSTLRSSRVKAISFSENAMKAVIGQYTGEVQLFDLKTQQVTLKREISPTPIRTVFYAAPYIFTGSDDGILRVLSDSSLSTLQELQISTDYIRSIIYSAPHIFTATDDGFLRVFRFTAAIELIAEARASSGFLLGLALANGRLATCGQGGEIRVFDATNIEIDPKNDECNPTHHSDNVIDIAHKLAKGLLGRSSAQNRPCRQLTPLFTISCGVCLNALCWTNCPTISGAETPLAFLAAATDNGEVLVFDSFNKQQIAIFGPFSGPVTQIAYCRAQQRLLATSEDFSVQIFDMARLERAMVLQYALERAWCVSAIQIGAATVIAIGFDQGAVFAKIGESRPVFDFFEGKFAFLGKFESGKFSVQEGSGISILNSKNEAKTFETEPFRSVKMLGNGKLFCGIRSGKAVICSAQTGKMKLEESCSQIAFARDFDAANFVQKLDDFVFPSFGAEQYYVILYNNKITVKNSTETICTIQVDFVPTMLFSGPYVFVANAQFLAIFTFAGAFIAQFELAVKSLQCAPSGEFCAILTAETTFLARLDPRALEISIFSEIPAAQKVLFGAKTVVFQSQNGVFQGFLEEILEGDELFLELPRSENLELLEILEVRPRGVLCVAGAKIGNQFELMEIPLDSAIVEFRLRCAAGDQGAEDAAAYCCEAFGADLGRVFICAEFLKRSGKSRYIMSLSDDNEVLAQLAVRYAFYEQILGVAEGLGSAPVVLAGAELLLRSGRVRDALALYRVAGDDEMALLCAFVLGDADAIRGYERDARPNIALAARCVLGSAPEALAELVELPWERAALGGADDVASWKAGCNRGEYME
;
A
#
# COMPACT_ATOMS: atom_id res chain seq x y z
N MET A 1 -10.95 8.12 14.69
CA MET A 1 -11.02 8.81 13.37
C MET A 1 -9.85 9.77 13.32
N GLN A 2 -9.05 9.72 12.28
CA GLN A 2 -7.90 10.62 12.08
C GLN A 2 -8.14 11.43 10.81
N THR A 3 -8.18 12.75 10.91
CA THR A 3 -8.21 13.63 9.74
C THR A 3 -6.89 13.49 9.01
N THR A 4 -6.95 13.15 7.71
CA THR A 4 -5.76 12.92 6.89
C THR A 4 -5.37 14.19 6.14
N SER A 5 -6.33 14.88 5.54
CA SER A 5 -6.07 16.13 4.81
C SER A 5 -7.30 17.04 4.81
N THR A 6 -7.07 18.34 4.62
CA THR A 6 -8.10 19.34 4.42
C THR A 6 -7.79 20.12 3.15
N LEU A 7 -8.71 20.11 2.20
CA LEU A 7 -8.62 20.80 0.93
C LEU A 7 -9.47 22.08 1.00
N ARG A 8 -8.87 23.23 0.71
CA ARG A 8 -9.62 24.49 0.54
C ARG A 8 -10.04 24.64 -0.92
N SER A 9 -11.32 24.82 -1.17
CA SER A 9 -11.90 25.06 -2.49
C SER A 9 -13.20 25.85 -2.36
N SER A 10 -13.82 26.16 -3.51
CA SER A 10 -15.23 26.57 -3.54
C SER A 10 -16.13 25.47 -2.98
N ARG A 11 -17.40 25.82 -2.72
CA ARG A 11 -18.42 24.89 -2.20
C ARG A 11 -18.42 23.56 -2.93
N VAL A 12 -18.20 22.50 -2.19
CA VAL A 12 -18.21 21.11 -2.67
C VAL A 12 -19.62 20.55 -2.51
N LYS A 13 -20.20 20.05 -3.60
CA LYS A 13 -21.56 19.50 -3.63
C LYS A 13 -21.60 17.99 -3.75
N ALA A 14 -20.57 17.37 -4.32
CA ALA A 14 -20.48 15.93 -4.45
C ALA A 14 -19.03 15.44 -4.36
N ILE A 15 -18.85 14.26 -3.76
CA ILE A 15 -17.57 13.56 -3.72
C ILE A 15 -17.82 12.08 -3.99
N SER A 16 -17.00 11.46 -4.84
CA SER A 16 -16.99 10.01 -5.07
C SER A 16 -15.56 9.49 -5.08
N PHE A 17 -15.34 8.35 -4.43
CA PHE A 17 -14.08 7.64 -4.48
C PHE A 17 -14.01 6.72 -5.71
N SER A 18 -12.80 6.48 -6.20
CA SER A 18 -12.52 5.36 -7.11
C SER A 18 -12.72 4.03 -6.39
N GLU A 19 -12.98 2.95 -7.14
CA GLU A 19 -13.17 1.60 -6.56
C GLU A 19 -11.96 1.13 -5.74
N ASN A 20 -10.75 1.53 -6.13
CA ASN A 20 -9.51 1.24 -5.40
C ASN A 20 -9.21 2.23 -4.25
N ALA A 21 -10.06 3.25 -4.06
CA ALA A 21 -9.93 4.28 -3.03
C ALA A 21 -8.57 5.00 -3.00
N MET A 22 -7.90 5.10 -4.16
CA MET A 22 -6.66 5.88 -4.32
C MET A 22 -6.93 7.32 -4.72
N LYS A 23 -8.06 7.56 -5.40
CA LYS A 23 -8.45 8.88 -5.90
C LYS A 23 -9.87 9.20 -5.49
N ALA A 24 -10.14 10.49 -5.34
CA ALA A 24 -11.48 11.02 -5.13
C ALA A 24 -11.78 12.07 -6.21
N VAL A 25 -12.99 12.03 -6.74
CA VAL A 25 -13.52 13.07 -7.63
C VAL A 25 -14.38 13.99 -6.80
N ILE A 26 -14.19 15.29 -6.97
CA ILE A 26 -14.87 16.36 -6.24
C ILE A 26 -15.61 17.23 -7.25
N GLY A 27 -16.93 17.32 -7.13
CA GLY A 27 -17.79 18.22 -7.90
C GLY A 27 -18.11 19.49 -7.12
N GLN A 28 -17.85 20.65 -7.72
CA GLN A 28 -18.03 21.95 -7.08
C GLN A 28 -19.27 22.70 -7.59
N TYR A 29 -19.72 23.65 -6.77
CA TYR A 29 -20.82 24.55 -7.10
C TYR A 29 -20.48 25.51 -8.26
N THR A 30 -19.21 25.74 -8.54
CA THR A 30 -18.76 26.55 -9.68
C THR A 30 -18.89 25.84 -11.02
N GLY A 31 -19.14 24.52 -11.02
CA GLY A 31 -19.11 23.70 -12.24
C GLY A 31 -17.73 23.07 -12.55
N GLU A 32 -16.78 23.23 -11.63
CA GLU A 32 -15.46 22.60 -11.68
C GLU A 32 -15.48 21.18 -11.10
N VAL A 33 -14.77 20.26 -11.75
CA VAL A 33 -14.44 18.93 -11.25
C VAL A 33 -12.95 18.85 -10.93
N GLN A 34 -12.62 18.31 -9.76
CA GLN A 34 -11.25 18.07 -9.31
C GLN A 34 -11.02 16.59 -9.04
N LEU A 35 -9.85 16.10 -9.42
CA LEU A 35 -9.35 14.78 -9.07
C LEU A 35 -8.31 14.95 -7.95
N PHE A 36 -8.58 14.35 -6.81
CA PHE A 36 -7.75 14.39 -5.61
C PHE A 36 -7.10 13.03 -5.40
N ASP A 37 -5.78 13.00 -5.22
CA ASP A 37 -5.03 11.80 -4.91
C ASP A 37 -4.88 11.66 -3.39
N LEU A 38 -5.34 10.54 -2.85
CA LEU A 38 -5.36 10.29 -1.40
C LEU A 38 -3.98 9.94 -0.84
N LYS A 39 -3.05 9.44 -1.66
CA LYS A 39 -1.68 9.09 -1.25
C LYS A 39 -0.81 10.34 -1.16
N THR A 40 -0.84 11.18 -2.21
CA THR A 40 -0.07 12.44 -2.22
C THR A 40 -0.78 13.57 -1.47
N GLN A 41 -2.07 13.41 -1.17
CA GLN A 41 -2.92 14.43 -0.54
C GLN A 41 -3.02 15.73 -1.34
N GLN A 42 -2.94 15.63 -2.67
CA GLN A 42 -2.95 16.78 -3.57
C GLN A 42 -3.98 16.61 -4.69
N VAL A 43 -4.46 17.75 -5.21
CA VAL A 43 -5.28 17.79 -6.42
C VAL A 43 -4.37 17.52 -7.62
N THR A 44 -4.59 16.40 -8.30
CA THR A 44 -3.82 15.99 -9.48
C THR A 44 -4.32 16.67 -10.74
N LEU A 45 -5.64 16.75 -10.92
CA LEU A 45 -6.28 17.37 -12.09
C LEU A 45 -7.46 18.23 -11.66
N LYS A 46 -7.72 19.29 -12.43
CA LYS A 46 -8.89 20.14 -12.28
C LYS A 46 -9.37 20.64 -13.64
N ARG A 47 -10.68 20.72 -13.83
CA ARG A 47 -11.29 21.22 -15.07
C ARG A 47 -12.68 21.77 -14.84
N GLU A 48 -13.00 22.88 -15.50
CA GLU A 48 -14.37 23.38 -15.60
C GLU A 48 -15.14 22.53 -16.62
N ILE A 49 -16.22 21.87 -16.18
CA ILE A 49 -16.99 20.90 -16.98
C ILE A 49 -18.36 21.44 -17.39
N SER A 50 -18.98 22.25 -16.53
CA SER A 50 -20.26 22.92 -16.80
C SER A 50 -20.17 24.37 -16.31
N PRO A 51 -20.88 25.32 -16.94
CA PRO A 51 -21.04 26.67 -16.41
C PRO A 51 -21.99 26.73 -15.20
N THR A 52 -22.58 25.60 -14.83
CA THR A 52 -23.56 25.47 -13.74
C THR A 52 -23.07 24.49 -12.66
N PRO A 53 -23.62 24.54 -11.44
CA PRO A 53 -23.21 23.66 -10.34
C PRO A 53 -23.23 22.18 -10.71
N ILE A 54 -22.19 21.45 -10.29
CA ILE A 54 -22.16 19.98 -10.36
C ILE A 54 -22.70 19.44 -9.03
N ARG A 55 -23.90 18.85 -9.07
CA ARG A 55 -24.60 18.36 -7.87
C ARG A 55 -24.25 16.93 -7.51
N THR A 56 -23.82 16.14 -8.47
CA THR A 56 -23.53 14.72 -8.27
C THR A 56 -22.39 14.26 -9.17
N VAL A 57 -21.54 13.40 -8.61
CA VAL A 57 -20.45 12.75 -9.32
C VAL A 57 -20.41 11.29 -8.91
N PHE A 58 -20.07 10.40 -9.84
CA PHE A 58 -19.84 8.99 -9.58
C PHE A 58 -18.58 8.53 -10.31
N TYR A 59 -17.60 8.01 -9.57
CA TYR A 59 -16.33 7.57 -10.13
C TYR A 59 -16.32 6.05 -10.29
N ALA A 60 -16.36 5.59 -11.55
CA ALA A 60 -16.21 4.19 -11.94
C ALA A 60 -15.10 4.07 -12.97
N ALA A 61 -13.85 3.92 -12.51
CA ALA A 61 -12.67 3.96 -13.36
C ALA A 61 -12.80 3.01 -14.57
N PRO A 62 -12.49 3.46 -15.81
CA PRO A 62 -11.84 4.74 -16.16
C PRO A 62 -12.80 5.93 -16.37
N TYR A 63 -14.09 5.78 -16.06
CA TYR A 63 -15.13 6.77 -16.32
C TYR A 63 -15.54 7.55 -15.06
N ILE A 64 -15.85 8.83 -15.26
CA ILE A 64 -16.44 9.68 -14.23
C ILE A 64 -17.76 10.21 -14.76
N PHE A 65 -18.85 9.91 -14.07
CA PHE A 65 -20.18 10.41 -14.39
C PHE A 65 -20.46 11.67 -13.58
N THR A 66 -21.00 12.71 -14.23
CA THR A 66 -21.34 13.97 -13.57
C THR A 66 -22.73 14.44 -13.97
N GLY A 67 -23.45 15.02 -13.00
CA GLY A 67 -24.76 15.62 -13.18
C GLY A 67 -24.77 17.06 -12.68
N SER A 68 -25.27 17.95 -13.52
CA SER A 68 -25.28 19.41 -13.28
C SER A 68 -26.67 20.01 -13.38
N ASP A 69 -26.78 21.29 -13.02
CA ASP A 69 -28.04 22.06 -13.04
C ASP A 69 -28.55 22.31 -14.47
N ASP A 70 -27.68 22.26 -15.47
CA ASP A 70 -28.08 22.32 -16.89
C ASP A 70 -28.88 21.10 -17.38
N GLY A 71 -29.07 20.07 -16.55
CA GLY A 71 -29.83 18.87 -16.92
C GLY A 71 -29.08 17.90 -17.85
N ILE A 72 -27.75 18.08 -17.98
CA ILE A 72 -26.89 17.27 -18.85
C ILE A 72 -26.11 16.24 -18.02
N LEU A 73 -26.24 14.97 -18.40
CA LEU A 73 -25.40 13.88 -17.93
C LEU A 73 -24.12 13.86 -18.76
N ARG A 74 -22.96 13.97 -18.10
CA ARG A 74 -21.65 13.92 -18.79
C ARG A 74 -20.81 12.75 -18.29
N VAL A 75 -20.11 12.11 -19.22
CA VAL A 75 -19.12 11.06 -18.97
C VAL A 75 -17.75 11.62 -19.28
N LEU A 76 -16.86 11.63 -18.29
CA LEU A 76 -15.50 12.14 -18.40
C LEU A 76 -14.49 11.00 -18.34
N SER A 77 -13.32 11.21 -18.96
CA SER A 77 -12.15 10.33 -18.78
C SER A 77 -11.42 10.69 -17.48
N ASP A 78 -11.08 9.69 -16.65
CA ASP A 78 -10.35 9.93 -15.40
C ASP A 78 -8.89 10.39 -15.57
N SER A 79 -8.26 10.07 -16.70
CA SER A 79 -6.88 10.45 -17.01
C SER A 79 -6.69 11.93 -17.35
N SER A 80 -7.73 12.58 -17.88
CA SER A 80 -7.64 13.95 -18.40
C SER A 80 -8.77 14.87 -17.94
N LEU A 81 -9.82 14.33 -17.31
CA LEU A 81 -11.11 14.98 -17.08
C LEU A 81 -11.76 15.54 -18.36
N SER A 82 -11.40 15.02 -19.54
CA SER A 82 -12.04 15.42 -20.80
C SER A 82 -13.42 14.78 -20.96
N THR A 83 -14.38 15.55 -21.48
CA THR A 83 -15.73 15.04 -21.77
C THR A 83 -15.67 14.06 -22.94
N LEU A 84 -16.05 12.81 -22.67
CA LEU A 84 -16.16 11.74 -23.65
C LEU A 84 -17.55 11.74 -24.28
N GLN A 85 -18.60 11.87 -23.47
CA GLN A 85 -19.99 11.89 -23.90
C GLN A 85 -20.81 12.85 -23.06
N GLU A 86 -21.84 13.43 -23.68
CA GLU A 86 -22.83 14.28 -23.03
C GLU A 86 -24.22 13.91 -23.56
N LEU A 87 -25.20 13.93 -22.66
CA LEU A 87 -26.61 13.67 -23.00
C LEU A 87 -27.51 14.59 -22.18
N GLN A 88 -28.35 15.38 -22.85
CA GLN A 88 -29.42 16.13 -22.20
C GLN A 88 -30.53 15.16 -21.76
N ILE A 89 -30.74 15.02 -20.45
CA ILE A 89 -31.71 14.04 -19.92
C ILE A 89 -32.94 14.68 -19.28
N SER A 90 -32.84 15.93 -18.82
CA SER A 90 -33.95 16.71 -18.26
C SER A 90 -33.72 18.19 -18.53
N THR A 91 -34.75 19.02 -18.40
CA THR A 91 -34.62 20.49 -18.35
C THR A 91 -34.39 21.02 -16.93
N ASP A 92 -34.34 20.12 -15.95
CA ASP A 92 -34.21 20.41 -14.53
C ASP A 92 -32.96 19.72 -13.95
N TYR A 93 -32.65 20.00 -12.69
CA TYR A 93 -31.38 19.62 -12.08
C TYR A 93 -31.22 18.11 -11.92
N ILE A 94 -30.01 17.60 -12.19
CA ILE A 94 -29.64 16.21 -11.88
C ILE A 94 -29.11 16.16 -10.45
N ARG A 95 -29.81 15.47 -9.55
CA ARG A 95 -29.53 15.45 -8.11
C ARG A 95 -28.64 14.30 -7.67
N SER A 96 -28.81 13.13 -8.26
CA SER A 96 -28.04 11.93 -7.88
C SER A 96 -27.79 11.05 -9.09
N ILE A 97 -26.58 10.49 -9.16
CA ILE A 97 -26.18 9.48 -10.14
C ILE A 97 -25.62 8.26 -9.39
N ILE A 98 -26.01 7.07 -9.82
CA ILE A 98 -25.36 5.82 -9.43
C ILE A 98 -25.05 5.03 -10.70
N TYR A 99 -23.84 4.52 -10.82
CA TYR A 99 -23.47 3.59 -11.88
C TYR A 99 -23.31 2.19 -11.32
N SER A 100 -23.93 1.22 -11.99
CA SER A 100 -23.74 -0.21 -11.78
C SER A 100 -23.76 -0.88 -13.13
N ALA A 101 -22.58 -1.18 -13.65
CA ALA A 101 -22.38 -1.63 -15.03
C ALA A 101 -23.41 -2.71 -15.45
N PRO A 102 -24.07 -2.56 -16.62
CA PRO A 102 -23.93 -1.47 -17.60
C PRO A 102 -24.88 -0.27 -17.37
N HIS A 103 -25.55 -0.17 -16.22
CA HIS A 103 -26.65 0.77 -15.99
C HIS A 103 -26.21 2.06 -15.27
N ILE A 104 -26.71 3.21 -15.74
CA ILE A 104 -26.64 4.51 -15.05
C ILE A 104 -28.04 4.86 -14.55
N PHE A 105 -28.18 5.06 -13.24
CA PHE A 105 -29.41 5.55 -12.61
C PHE A 105 -29.27 7.03 -12.30
N THR A 106 -30.29 7.81 -12.66
CA THR A 106 -30.29 9.26 -12.45
C THR A 106 -31.57 9.71 -11.76
N ALA A 107 -31.42 10.64 -10.82
CA ALA A 107 -32.53 11.33 -10.16
C ALA A 107 -32.53 12.79 -10.53
N THR A 108 -33.70 13.30 -10.93
CA THR A 108 -33.87 14.66 -11.42
C THR A 108 -34.99 15.39 -10.68
N ASP A 109 -34.91 16.73 -10.65
CA ASP A 109 -35.90 17.58 -9.99
C ASP A 109 -37.29 17.49 -10.65
N ASP A 110 -37.41 17.05 -11.89
CA ASP A 110 -38.71 16.72 -12.51
C ASP A 110 -39.44 15.51 -11.87
N GLY A 111 -38.83 14.85 -10.88
CA GLY A 111 -39.40 13.75 -10.11
C GLY A 111 -39.24 12.37 -10.76
N PHE A 112 -38.47 12.29 -11.85
CA PHE A 112 -38.23 11.04 -12.57
C PHE A 112 -36.93 10.36 -12.15
N LEU A 113 -37.02 9.04 -12.01
CA LEU A 113 -35.91 8.12 -12.10
C LEU A 113 -35.73 7.77 -13.58
N ARG A 114 -34.55 8.01 -14.14
CA ARG A 114 -34.20 7.53 -15.49
C ARG A 114 -33.03 6.58 -15.43
N VAL A 115 -33.14 5.49 -16.19
CA VAL A 115 -32.13 4.44 -16.31
C VAL A 115 -31.59 4.42 -17.73
N PHE A 116 -30.28 4.54 -17.84
CA PHE A 116 -29.56 4.47 -19.10
C PHE A 116 -28.68 3.23 -19.15
N ARG A 117 -28.56 2.63 -20.32
CA ARG A 117 -27.51 1.66 -20.63
C ARG A 117 -26.29 2.42 -21.15
N PHE A 118 -25.13 2.12 -20.58
CA PHE A 118 -23.84 2.67 -20.98
C PHE A 118 -22.90 1.55 -21.44
N THR A 119 -22.66 1.50 -22.75
CA THR A 119 -21.73 0.55 -23.39
C THR A 119 -20.75 1.31 -24.27
N ALA A 120 -21.21 1.72 -25.45
CA ALA A 120 -20.50 2.62 -26.37
C ALA A 120 -21.19 3.99 -26.48
N ALA A 121 -22.48 4.06 -26.16
CA ALA A 121 -23.27 5.28 -26.09
C ALA A 121 -24.20 5.22 -24.86
N ILE A 122 -24.74 6.37 -24.46
CA ILE A 122 -25.75 6.47 -23.41
C ILE A 122 -27.13 6.30 -24.06
N GLU A 123 -27.81 5.19 -23.77
CA GLU A 123 -29.16 4.91 -24.28
C GLU A 123 -30.18 4.89 -23.14
N LEU A 124 -31.28 5.65 -23.24
CA LEU A 124 -32.37 5.57 -22.27
C LEU A 124 -33.13 4.25 -22.45
N ILE A 125 -33.20 3.44 -21.39
CA ILE A 125 -33.88 2.14 -21.42
C ILE A 125 -35.16 2.10 -20.58
N ALA A 126 -35.20 2.86 -19.48
CA ALA A 126 -36.35 2.89 -18.60
C ALA A 126 -36.52 4.23 -17.90
N GLU A 127 -37.77 4.58 -17.61
CA GLU A 127 -38.13 5.77 -16.83
C GLU A 127 -39.27 5.46 -15.86
N ALA A 128 -39.27 6.10 -14.70
CA ALA A 128 -40.38 6.02 -13.77
C ALA A 128 -40.52 7.32 -12.99
N ARG A 129 -41.76 7.76 -12.79
CA ARG A 129 -42.02 8.83 -11.84
C ARG A 129 -41.84 8.25 -10.44
N ALA A 130 -40.76 8.64 -9.76
CA ALA A 130 -40.39 8.11 -8.45
C ALA A 130 -40.75 9.04 -7.30
N SER A 131 -40.99 10.33 -7.58
CA SER A 131 -41.51 11.28 -6.59
C SER A 131 -42.63 12.14 -7.18
N SER A 132 -43.50 12.64 -6.31
CA SER A 132 -44.51 13.64 -6.66
C SER A 132 -43.91 15.05 -6.85
N GLY A 133 -42.75 15.31 -6.24
CA GLY A 133 -41.92 16.51 -6.42
C GLY A 133 -40.49 16.15 -6.82
N PHE A 134 -39.50 16.87 -6.29
CA PHE A 134 -38.09 16.67 -6.65
C PHE A 134 -37.58 15.29 -6.23
N LEU A 135 -36.89 14.57 -7.11
CA LEU A 135 -36.21 13.33 -6.76
C LEU A 135 -34.75 13.66 -6.36
N LEU A 136 -34.43 13.47 -5.09
CA LEU A 136 -33.20 14.01 -4.50
C LEU A 136 -32.11 12.95 -4.32
N GLY A 137 -32.48 11.75 -3.84
CA GLY A 137 -31.52 10.72 -3.46
C GLY A 137 -31.76 9.38 -4.15
N LEU A 138 -30.65 8.68 -4.42
CA LEU A 138 -30.63 7.29 -4.86
C LEU A 138 -29.71 6.48 -3.92
N ALA A 139 -30.04 5.22 -3.67
CA ALA A 139 -29.10 4.26 -3.09
C ALA A 139 -29.30 2.86 -3.67
N LEU A 140 -28.21 2.24 -4.12
CA LEU A 140 -28.19 0.91 -4.70
C LEU A 140 -27.46 -0.06 -3.77
N ALA A 141 -28.10 -1.18 -3.45
CA ALA A 141 -27.46 -2.30 -2.74
C ALA A 141 -28.17 -3.61 -3.09
N ASN A 142 -27.41 -4.70 -3.21
CA ASN A 142 -27.93 -6.06 -3.44
C ASN A 142 -28.96 -6.15 -4.58
N GLY A 143 -28.72 -5.43 -5.69
CA GLY A 143 -29.66 -5.41 -6.82
C GLY A 143 -30.98 -4.68 -6.56
N ARG A 144 -31.11 -3.93 -5.46
CA ARG A 144 -32.28 -3.09 -5.15
C ARG A 144 -31.89 -1.62 -5.18
N LEU A 145 -32.65 -0.83 -5.92
CA LEU A 145 -32.49 0.62 -6.00
C LEU A 145 -33.58 1.28 -5.15
N ALA A 146 -33.19 1.99 -4.10
CA ALA A 146 -34.07 2.85 -3.34
C ALA A 146 -33.94 4.30 -3.80
N THR A 147 -35.05 5.02 -3.80
CA THR A 147 -35.17 6.41 -4.26
C THR A 147 -35.90 7.22 -3.21
N CYS A 148 -35.51 8.48 -3.00
CA CYS A 148 -36.21 9.40 -2.10
C CYS A 148 -36.24 10.81 -2.67
N GLY A 149 -37.16 11.63 -2.16
CA GLY A 149 -37.29 13.02 -2.59
C GLY A 149 -38.30 13.81 -1.78
N GLN A 150 -38.66 14.97 -2.32
CA GLN A 150 -39.52 15.95 -1.66
C GLN A 150 -40.94 15.42 -1.39
N GLY A 151 -41.42 14.46 -2.18
CA GLY A 151 -42.72 13.81 -1.95
C GLY A 151 -42.82 13.01 -0.65
N GLY A 152 -41.70 12.81 0.07
CA GLY A 152 -41.68 12.10 1.35
C GLY A 152 -41.97 10.60 1.24
N GLU A 153 -41.78 10.06 0.04
CA GLU A 153 -41.90 8.65 -0.26
C GLU A 153 -40.52 8.07 -0.56
N ILE A 154 -40.26 6.88 -0.02
CA ILE A 154 -39.16 6.05 -0.44
C ILE A 154 -39.72 4.96 -1.34
N ARG A 155 -39.29 4.93 -2.60
CA ARG A 155 -39.69 3.88 -3.55
C ARG A 155 -38.51 2.98 -3.87
N VAL A 156 -38.71 1.66 -3.77
CA VAL A 156 -37.68 0.66 -4.02
C VAL A 156 -38.01 -0.11 -5.30
N PHE A 157 -37.03 -0.22 -6.20
CA PHE A 157 -37.12 -0.89 -7.49
C PHE A 157 -36.14 -2.07 -7.56
N ASP A 158 -36.46 -3.06 -8.41
CA ASP A 158 -35.51 -4.10 -8.79
C ASP A 158 -34.53 -3.53 -9.83
N ALA A 159 -33.23 -3.59 -9.51
CA ALA A 159 -32.16 -3.12 -10.38
C ALA A 159 -31.53 -4.24 -11.22
N THR A 160 -31.91 -5.51 -11.00
CA THR A 160 -31.37 -6.67 -11.72
C THR A 160 -32.12 -6.97 -13.01
N ASN A 161 -33.46 -6.93 -12.96
CA ASN A 161 -34.33 -7.31 -14.09
C ASN A 161 -34.86 -6.11 -14.89
N ILE A 162 -33.98 -5.15 -15.15
CA ILE A 162 -34.35 -3.94 -15.91
C ILE A 162 -34.53 -4.28 -17.40
N GLU A 163 -33.65 -5.14 -17.92
CA GLU A 163 -33.58 -5.56 -19.32
C GLU A 163 -34.17 -6.98 -19.47
N ILE A 164 -35.48 -7.09 -19.70
CA ILE A 164 -36.09 -8.38 -20.09
C ILE A 164 -36.30 -8.35 -21.61
N ASP A 165 -35.81 -9.38 -22.30
CA ASP A 165 -35.87 -9.54 -23.75
C ASP A 165 -37.35 -9.62 -24.20
N PRO A 166 -37.83 -8.75 -25.12
CA PRO A 166 -39.23 -8.67 -25.53
C PRO A 166 -39.79 -9.95 -26.19
N LYS A 167 -38.99 -11.01 -26.34
CA LYS A 167 -39.43 -12.31 -26.87
C LYS A 167 -40.09 -13.24 -25.85
N ASN A 168 -40.06 -12.92 -24.56
CA ASN A 168 -40.59 -13.78 -23.50
C ASN A 168 -41.90 -13.29 -22.85
N ASP A 169 -42.57 -12.28 -23.42
CA ASP A 169 -43.85 -11.76 -22.92
C ASP A 169 -45.06 -12.61 -23.39
N GLU A 170 -45.02 -13.92 -23.13
CA GLU A 170 -46.23 -14.72 -22.97
C GLU A 170 -46.37 -15.10 -21.49
N CYS A 171 -47.41 -14.54 -20.84
CA CYS A 171 -47.96 -14.88 -19.52
C CYS A 171 -47.46 -14.10 -18.28
N ASN A 172 -48.22 -13.09 -17.84
CA ASN A 172 -49.15 -13.25 -16.71
C ASN A 172 -50.02 -12.01 -16.47
N PRO A 173 -51.35 -12.06 -16.70
CA PRO A 173 -52.26 -10.96 -16.41
C PRO A 173 -52.78 -11.08 -14.98
N THR A 174 -52.02 -10.65 -13.99
CA THR A 174 -52.55 -10.40 -12.65
C THR A 174 -51.88 -9.17 -12.07
N HIS A 175 -52.54 -8.01 -12.19
CA HIS A 175 -52.63 -6.91 -11.22
C HIS A 175 -53.28 -5.69 -11.93
N HIS A 176 -54.60 -5.74 -12.10
CA HIS A 176 -55.45 -4.55 -12.19
C HIS A 176 -55.31 -3.78 -10.85
N SER A 177 -55.29 -2.45 -10.74
CA SER A 177 -56.08 -1.40 -11.40
C SER A 177 -55.33 -0.06 -11.33
N ASP A 178 -55.57 0.88 -12.27
CA ASP A 178 -55.91 2.29 -11.97
C ASP A 178 -55.92 3.15 -13.26
N ASN A 179 -57.13 3.37 -13.77
CA ASN A 179 -57.48 4.09 -15.01
C ASN A 179 -57.49 5.64 -14.86
N VAL A 180 -56.75 6.22 -13.92
CA VAL A 180 -56.77 7.68 -13.67
C VAL A 180 -55.52 8.40 -14.19
N ILE A 181 -54.40 7.70 -14.34
CA ILE A 181 -53.11 8.29 -14.75
C ILE A 181 -53.05 8.55 -16.27
N ASP A 182 -53.87 7.84 -17.04
CA ASP A 182 -53.80 7.82 -18.51
C ASP A 182 -54.40 9.07 -19.19
N ILE A 183 -55.26 9.82 -18.48
CA ILE A 183 -55.89 11.05 -19.01
C ILE A 183 -54.98 12.27 -18.82
N ALA A 184 -54.23 12.35 -17.72
CA ALA A 184 -53.26 13.43 -17.50
C ALA A 184 -52.06 13.36 -18.46
N HIS A 185 -51.64 12.13 -18.84
CA HIS A 185 -50.53 11.90 -19.77
C HIS A 185 -50.85 12.27 -21.22
N LYS A 186 -52.12 12.21 -21.65
CA LYS A 186 -52.53 12.68 -22.99
C LYS A 186 -52.44 14.20 -23.15
N LEU A 187 -52.60 14.96 -22.07
CA LEU A 187 -52.48 16.42 -22.08
C LEU A 187 -51.02 16.89 -22.05
N ALA A 188 -50.12 16.17 -21.38
CA ALA A 188 -48.69 16.51 -21.32
C ALA A 188 -47.94 16.29 -22.65
N LYS A 189 -48.43 15.41 -23.54
CA LYS A 189 -47.84 15.14 -24.85
C LYS A 189 -47.95 16.31 -25.86
N GLY A 190 -48.71 17.36 -25.55
CA GLY A 190 -48.90 18.51 -26.46
C GLY A 190 -47.84 19.61 -26.38
N LEU A 191 -46.90 19.57 -25.43
CA LEU A 191 -46.09 20.75 -25.06
C LEU A 191 -44.56 20.61 -25.19
N LEU A 192 -44.04 19.46 -25.62
CA LEU A 192 -42.60 19.26 -25.81
C LEU A 192 -42.31 18.84 -27.26
N GLY A 193 -41.84 19.80 -28.06
CA GLY A 193 -41.27 19.51 -29.38
C GLY A 193 -40.00 18.69 -29.23
N ARG A 194 -40.05 17.40 -29.58
CA ARG A 194 -38.86 16.54 -29.65
C ARG A 194 -38.27 16.56 -31.05
N SER A 195 -37.00 16.94 -31.14
CA SER A 195 -36.14 16.67 -32.29
C SER A 195 -35.91 15.17 -32.44
N SER A 196 -35.90 14.74 -33.69
CA SER A 196 -35.81 13.37 -34.18
C SER A 196 -34.51 12.65 -33.79
N ALA A 197 -34.59 11.70 -32.87
CA ALA A 197 -33.67 10.55 -32.82
C ALA A 197 -34.39 9.35 -32.18
N GLN A 198 -34.77 8.39 -33.04
CA GLN A 198 -35.10 6.99 -32.75
C GLN A 198 -36.06 6.71 -31.57
N ASN A 199 -37.36 6.68 -31.87
CA ASN A 199 -38.40 6.10 -31.01
C ASN A 199 -38.18 4.58 -30.81
N ARG A 200 -37.47 4.20 -29.74
CA ARG A 200 -37.69 2.92 -29.06
C ARG A 200 -38.66 3.17 -27.89
N PRO A 201 -39.62 2.27 -27.61
CA PRO A 201 -40.49 2.43 -26.44
C PRO A 201 -39.65 2.30 -25.16
N CYS A 202 -39.57 3.37 -24.38
CA CYS A 202 -38.93 3.36 -23.05
C CYS A 202 -39.85 2.61 -22.07
N ARG A 203 -39.32 1.67 -21.29
CA ARG A 203 -40.11 0.87 -20.33
C ARG A 203 -40.45 1.71 -19.10
N GLN A 204 -41.68 1.58 -18.60
CA GLN A 204 -42.09 2.20 -17.32
C GLN A 204 -41.77 1.24 -16.17
N LEU A 205 -40.95 1.67 -15.19
CA LEU A 205 -40.63 0.84 -14.02
C LEU A 205 -41.71 0.96 -12.94
N THR A 206 -42.04 -0.16 -12.30
CA THR A 206 -42.92 -0.22 -11.13
C THR A 206 -42.10 -0.46 -9.86
N PRO A 207 -42.41 0.25 -8.75
CA PRO A 207 -41.72 0.01 -7.49
C PRO A 207 -42.17 -1.33 -6.89
N LEU A 208 -41.23 -2.08 -6.31
CA LEU A 208 -41.48 -3.28 -5.50
C LEU A 208 -42.32 -2.95 -4.27
N PHE A 209 -41.99 -1.84 -3.60
CA PHE A 209 -42.75 -1.30 -2.49
C PHE A 209 -42.43 0.19 -2.29
N THR A 210 -43.32 0.86 -1.56
CA THR A 210 -43.19 2.27 -1.18
C THR A 210 -43.33 2.41 0.33
N ILE A 211 -42.48 3.23 0.94
CA ILE A 211 -42.56 3.62 2.36
C ILE A 211 -42.90 5.11 2.40
N SER A 212 -43.98 5.47 3.07
CA SER A 212 -44.41 6.86 3.22
C SER A 212 -43.90 7.42 4.55
N CYS A 213 -43.03 8.44 4.49
CA CYS A 213 -42.44 9.09 5.66
C CYS A 213 -43.21 10.37 6.05
N GLY A 214 -43.94 10.98 5.11
CA GLY A 214 -44.71 12.20 5.35
C GLY A 214 -43.87 13.47 5.52
N VAL A 215 -42.54 13.37 5.35
CA VAL A 215 -41.57 14.46 5.45
C VAL A 215 -40.64 14.42 4.24
N CYS A 216 -40.20 15.58 3.76
CA CYS A 216 -39.25 15.67 2.64
C CYS A 216 -37.93 14.98 2.97
N LEU A 217 -37.44 14.18 2.02
CA LEU A 217 -36.24 13.35 2.17
C LEU A 217 -35.14 13.83 1.23
N ASN A 218 -33.96 14.13 1.80
CA ASN A 218 -32.83 14.68 1.05
C ASN A 218 -31.90 13.62 0.48
N ALA A 219 -31.63 12.58 1.26
CA ALA A 219 -30.68 11.54 0.94
C ALA A 219 -31.12 10.21 1.56
N LEU A 220 -30.58 9.11 1.05
CA LEU A 220 -30.82 7.78 1.60
C LEU A 220 -29.58 6.89 1.48
N CYS A 221 -29.48 5.87 2.33
CA CYS A 221 -28.39 4.90 2.29
C CYS A 221 -28.86 3.55 2.84
N TRP A 222 -28.33 2.45 2.28
CA TRP A 222 -28.53 1.10 2.83
C TRP A 222 -27.57 0.84 3.99
N THR A 223 -28.05 0.19 5.05
CA THR A 223 -27.32 0.00 6.32
C THR A 223 -27.53 -1.41 6.91
N ASN A 224 -26.68 -1.80 7.86
CA ASN A 224 -26.86 -2.99 8.71
C ASN A 224 -27.17 -2.58 10.15
N CYS A 225 -28.03 -3.33 10.83
CA CYS A 225 -28.24 -3.25 12.27
C CYS A 225 -28.10 -4.67 12.85
N PRO A 226 -27.01 -4.99 13.57
CA PRO A 226 -26.75 -6.35 14.08
C PRO A 226 -27.70 -6.77 15.20
N THR A 227 -28.31 -5.82 15.92
CA THR A 227 -29.10 -6.10 17.13
C THR A 227 -30.49 -6.70 16.86
N ILE A 228 -30.99 -6.64 15.63
CA ILE A 228 -32.39 -6.99 15.32
C ILE A 228 -32.52 -8.18 14.35
N SER A 229 -31.45 -8.59 13.65
CA SER A 229 -31.55 -9.65 12.63
C SER A 229 -30.66 -10.86 12.91
N GLY A 230 -31.28 -11.99 13.24
CA GLY A 230 -30.73 -13.33 13.00
C GLY A 230 -30.80 -13.74 11.52
N ALA A 231 -30.69 -12.79 10.59
CA ALA A 231 -30.83 -13.03 9.16
C ALA A 231 -29.46 -13.03 8.49
N GLU A 232 -29.16 -14.11 7.78
CA GLU A 232 -27.92 -14.38 7.04
C GLU A 232 -27.68 -13.44 5.83
N THR A 233 -28.50 -12.39 5.65
CA THR A 233 -28.39 -11.46 4.51
C THR A 233 -27.85 -10.09 4.94
N PRO A 234 -26.67 -9.66 4.46
CA PRO A 234 -26.16 -8.32 4.72
C PRO A 234 -26.99 -7.25 3.99
N LEU A 235 -27.25 -6.11 4.64
CA LEU A 235 -27.98 -4.88 4.20
C LEU A 235 -29.51 -4.95 4.25
N ALA A 236 -30.06 -5.16 5.45
CA ALA A 236 -31.50 -5.27 5.71
C ALA A 236 -32.21 -3.93 6.03
N PHE A 237 -31.50 -2.82 6.24
CA PHE A 237 -32.09 -1.56 6.73
C PHE A 237 -31.84 -0.39 5.80
N LEU A 238 -32.75 0.58 5.82
CA LEU A 238 -32.68 1.79 5.02
C LEU A 238 -32.67 3.03 5.92
N ALA A 239 -31.64 3.86 5.79
CA ALA A 239 -31.57 5.14 6.48
C ALA A 239 -31.92 6.29 5.52
N ALA A 240 -32.70 7.27 5.97
CA ALA A 240 -33.12 8.42 5.19
C ALA A 240 -32.89 9.74 5.96
N ALA A 241 -32.33 10.74 5.27
CA ALA A 241 -32.13 12.10 5.77
C ALA A 241 -33.37 12.94 5.52
N THR A 242 -33.75 13.76 6.50
CA THR A 242 -34.94 14.62 6.40
C THR A 242 -34.61 16.10 6.47
N ASP A 243 -35.52 16.92 5.93
CA ASP A 243 -35.47 18.39 6.08
C ASP A 243 -35.73 18.86 7.50
N ASN A 244 -36.39 18.05 8.34
CA ASN A 244 -36.70 18.37 9.73
C ASN A 244 -35.49 18.21 10.67
N GLY A 245 -34.32 17.88 10.15
CA GLY A 245 -33.13 17.64 10.97
C GLY A 245 -33.18 16.30 11.69
N GLU A 246 -33.76 15.27 11.06
CA GLU A 246 -33.82 13.91 11.60
C GLU A 246 -33.27 12.89 10.59
N VAL A 247 -32.73 11.78 11.08
CA VAL A 247 -32.39 10.60 10.28
C VAL A 247 -33.29 9.44 10.69
N LEU A 248 -34.09 8.95 9.76
CA LEU A 248 -35.03 7.86 9.97
C LEU A 248 -34.41 6.54 9.52
N VAL A 249 -34.54 5.48 10.31
CA VAL A 249 -34.07 4.13 9.97
C VAL A 249 -35.26 3.18 9.86
N PHE A 250 -35.38 2.51 8.71
CA PHE A 250 -36.46 1.59 8.38
C PHE A 250 -35.95 0.16 8.21
N ASP A 251 -36.78 -0.79 8.59
CA ASP A 251 -36.64 -2.19 8.20
C ASP A 251 -37.10 -2.37 6.75
N SER A 252 -36.25 -2.93 5.88
CA SER A 252 -36.64 -3.20 4.50
C SER A 252 -37.61 -4.38 4.35
N PHE A 253 -37.64 -5.30 5.31
CA PHE A 253 -38.54 -6.46 5.30
C PHE A 253 -39.92 -6.07 5.84
N ASN A 254 -39.94 -5.52 7.07
CA ASN A 254 -41.19 -5.16 7.74
C ASN A 254 -41.74 -3.79 7.32
N LYS A 255 -40.94 -2.97 6.62
CA LYS A 255 -41.31 -1.62 6.16
C LYS A 255 -41.69 -0.68 7.32
N GLN A 256 -41.25 -1.00 8.53
CA GLN A 256 -41.51 -0.24 9.74
C GLN A 256 -40.29 0.61 10.10
N GLN A 257 -40.57 1.74 10.72
CA GLN A 257 -39.54 2.61 11.28
C GLN A 257 -39.03 2.04 12.60
N ILE A 258 -37.72 1.90 12.73
CA ILE A 258 -37.05 1.31 13.90
C ILE A 258 -36.47 2.39 14.80
N ALA A 259 -35.78 3.36 14.20
CA ALA A 259 -35.04 4.37 14.94
C ALA A 259 -35.15 5.75 14.28
N ILE A 260 -35.02 6.78 15.11
CA ILE A 260 -34.89 8.18 14.72
C ILE A 260 -33.62 8.69 15.39
N PHE A 261 -32.71 9.26 14.60
CA PHE A 261 -31.60 10.03 15.12
C PHE A 261 -31.86 11.52 14.96
N GLY A 262 -31.75 12.27 16.05
CA GLY A 262 -32.00 13.71 16.04
C GLY A 262 -32.28 14.27 17.43
N PRO A 263 -32.65 15.57 17.51
CA PRO A 263 -32.74 16.50 16.38
C PRO A 263 -31.38 17.16 16.05
N PHE A 264 -31.15 17.39 14.77
CA PHE A 264 -30.16 18.34 14.25
C PHE A 264 -30.78 19.75 14.27
N SER A 265 -29.94 20.79 14.31
CA SER A 265 -30.44 22.17 14.32
C SER A 265 -30.85 22.68 12.93
N GLY A 266 -30.55 21.92 11.88
CA GLY A 266 -30.89 22.22 10.50
C GLY A 266 -31.11 20.93 9.69
N PRO A 267 -31.49 21.07 8.41
CA PRO A 267 -31.71 19.94 7.51
C PRO A 267 -30.50 19.02 7.40
N VAL A 268 -30.74 17.70 7.42
CA VAL A 268 -29.69 16.71 7.13
C VAL A 268 -29.53 16.64 5.61
N THR A 269 -28.33 16.95 5.13
CA THR A 269 -28.02 17.11 3.69
C THR A 269 -27.69 15.78 3.02
N GLN A 270 -26.78 14.99 3.60
CA GLN A 270 -26.32 13.72 3.05
C GLN A 270 -25.97 12.72 4.15
N ILE A 271 -26.14 11.42 3.84
CA ILE A 271 -25.81 10.30 4.72
C ILE A 271 -24.90 9.31 3.98
N ALA A 272 -23.96 8.69 4.70
CA ALA A 272 -23.15 7.58 4.20
C ALA A 272 -22.95 6.51 5.28
N TYR A 273 -22.94 5.24 4.89
CA TYR A 273 -22.77 4.12 5.81
C TYR A 273 -21.37 3.51 5.69
N CYS A 274 -20.64 3.49 6.80
CA CYS A 274 -19.37 2.79 6.95
C CYS A 274 -19.64 1.35 7.38
N ARG A 275 -19.56 0.42 6.41
CA ARG A 275 -19.87 -1.00 6.61
C ARG A 275 -18.97 -1.65 7.67
N ALA A 276 -17.66 -1.43 7.55
CA ALA A 276 -16.65 -2.06 8.42
C ALA A 276 -16.85 -1.81 9.91
N GLN A 277 -17.14 -0.56 10.28
CA GLN A 277 -17.30 -0.18 11.70
C GLN A 277 -18.78 -0.10 12.12
N GLN A 278 -19.70 -0.42 11.20
CA GLN A 278 -21.15 -0.27 11.38
C GLN A 278 -21.51 1.12 11.92
N ARG A 279 -21.01 2.15 11.24
CA ARG A 279 -21.22 3.55 11.58
C ARG A 279 -22.01 4.25 10.48
N LEU A 280 -23.02 5.01 10.88
CA LEU A 280 -23.74 5.89 9.97
C LEU A 280 -23.24 7.32 10.14
N LEU A 281 -22.83 7.95 9.05
CA LEU A 281 -22.40 9.34 8.99
C LEU A 281 -23.55 10.18 8.46
N ALA A 282 -23.84 11.28 9.13
CA ALA A 282 -24.82 12.27 8.69
C ALA A 282 -24.20 13.66 8.68
N THR A 283 -24.43 14.39 7.61
CA THR A 283 -24.01 15.79 7.43
C THR A 283 -25.22 16.70 7.46
N SER A 284 -25.07 17.90 8.02
CA SER A 284 -26.17 18.85 8.21
C SER A 284 -25.76 20.28 7.85
N GLU A 285 -26.77 21.09 7.51
CA GLU A 285 -26.61 22.54 7.33
C GLU A 285 -26.32 23.29 8.64
N ASP A 286 -26.39 22.64 9.79
CA ASP A 286 -26.00 23.23 11.09
C ASP A 286 -24.49 23.21 11.37
N PHE A 287 -23.68 22.99 10.33
CA PHE A 287 -22.21 22.88 10.38
C PHE A 287 -21.69 21.63 11.11
N SER A 288 -22.57 20.73 11.56
CA SER A 288 -22.19 19.50 12.26
C SER A 288 -22.14 18.29 11.33
N VAL A 289 -21.22 17.39 11.65
CA VAL A 289 -21.16 16.04 11.11
C VAL A 289 -21.32 15.08 12.27
N GLN A 290 -22.40 14.29 12.27
CA GLN A 290 -22.70 13.37 13.37
C GLN A 290 -22.46 11.93 12.92
N ILE A 291 -21.93 11.14 13.84
CA ILE A 291 -21.65 9.71 13.64
C ILE A 291 -22.52 8.92 14.60
N PHE A 292 -23.29 7.97 14.07
CA PHE A 292 -24.15 7.07 14.83
C PHE A 292 -23.60 5.65 14.81
N ASP A 293 -23.68 4.99 15.96
CA ASP A 293 -23.40 3.58 16.12
C ASP A 293 -24.65 2.78 15.73
N MET A 294 -24.61 2.06 14.61
CA MET A 294 -25.77 1.28 14.17
C MET A 294 -25.98 -0.01 14.97
N ALA A 295 -24.98 -0.47 15.73
CA ALA A 295 -25.15 -1.61 16.62
C ALA A 295 -25.94 -1.22 17.87
N ARG A 296 -25.67 -0.04 18.43
CA ARG A 296 -26.33 0.47 19.64
C ARG A 296 -27.52 1.37 19.35
N LEU A 297 -27.67 1.83 18.11
CA LEU A 297 -28.64 2.86 17.71
C LEU A 297 -28.51 4.13 18.57
N GLU A 298 -27.26 4.55 18.80
CA GLU A 298 -26.92 5.74 19.59
C GLU A 298 -25.98 6.67 18.83
N ARG A 299 -26.01 7.95 19.18
CA ARG A 299 -25.05 8.93 18.66
C ARG A 299 -23.68 8.70 19.30
N ALA A 300 -22.69 8.36 18.48
CA ALA A 300 -21.33 8.11 18.92
C ALA A 300 -20.52 9.40 19.04
N MET A 301 -20.62 10.32 18.07
CA MET A 301 -19.78 11.52 18.03
C MET A 301 -20.42 12.66 17.24
N VAL A 302 -20.06 13.90 17.57
CA VAL A 302 -20.35 15.11 16.80
C VAL A 302 -19.03 15.78 16.44
N LEU A 303 -18.87 16.14 15.17
CA LEU A 303 -17.68 16.77 14.61
C LEU A 303 -18.02 18.14 14.04
N GLN A 304 -17.12 19.11 14.22
CA GLN A 304 -17.20 20.45 13.67
C GLN A 304 -15.83 20.86 13.13
N TYR A 305 -15.77 21.25 11.86
CA TYR A 305 -14.52 21.55 11.15
C TYR A 305 -14.33 23.05 10.84
N ALA A 306 -15.26 23.92 11.26
CA ALA A 306 -15.24 25.36 10.98
C ALA A 306 -15.11 25.71 9.47
N LEU A 307 -15.70 24.89 8.60
CA LEU A 307 -15.77 25.09 7.14
C LEU A 307 -17.19 25.45 6.66
N GLU A 308 -18.03 25.95 7.57
CA GLU A 308 -19.48 26.19 7.39
C GLU A 308 -20.25 24.89 7.07
N ARG A 309 -21.25 24.91 6.17
CA ARG A 309 -22.22 23.81 6.01
C ARG A 309 -21.59 22.59 5.38
N ALA A 310 -21.97 21.41 5.86
CA ALA A 310 -21.62 20.14 5.25
C ALA A 310 -22.69 19.74 4.23
N TRP A 311 -22.31 19.55 2.98
CA TRP A 311 -23.23 19.31 1.86
C TRP A 311 -23.26 17.86 1.39
N CYS A 312 -22.11 17.18 1.43
CA CYS A 312 -22.01 15.81 0.98
C CYS A 312 -21.03 15.03 1.84
N VAL A 313 -21.29 13.72 1.95
CA VAL A 313 -20.38 12.77 2.56
C VAL A 313 -20.29 11.55 1.66
N SER A 314 -19.07 11.04 1.50
CA SER A 314 -18.78 9.78 0.84
C SER A 314 -17.89 8.96 1.74
N ALA A 315 -18.10 7.65 1.75
CA ALA A 315 -17.30 6.72 2.52
C ALA A 315 -16.97 5.50 1.65
N ILE A 316 -15.70 5.11 1.64
CA ILE A 316 -15.23 3.90 0.98
C ILE A 316 -14.40 3.08 1.94
N GLN A 317 -14.62 1.77 1.91
CA GLN A 317 -13.89 0.82 2.73
C GLN A 317 -12.63 0.35 2.01
N ILE A 318 -11.51 0.36 2.73
CA ILE A 318 -10.21 -0.14 2.30
C ILE A 318 -9.73 -1.13 3.36
N GLY A 319 -9.94 -2.43 3.13
CA GLY A 319 -9.69 -3.45 4.15
C GLY A 319 -10.51 -3.22 5.42
N ALA A 320 -9.82 -3.09 6.56
CA ALA A 320 -10.44 -2.79 7.86
C ALA A 320 -10.65 -1.28 8.13
N ALA A 321 -10.04 -0.41 7.32
CA ALA A 321 -10.22 1.03 7.41
C ALA A 321 -11.33 1.51 6.48
N THR A 322 -11.89 2.67 6.81
CA THR A 322 -12.82 3.39 5.96
C THR A 322 -12.30 4.80 5.78
N VAL A 323 -12.09 5.18 4.53
CA VAL A 323 -11.75 6.56 4.16
C VAL A 323 -13.05 7.28 3.89
N ILE A 324 -13.14 8.49 4.44
CA ILE A 324 -14.32 9.34 4.40
C ILE A 324 -13.89 10.67 3.83
N ALA A 325 -14.73 11.21 2.95
CA ALA A 325 -14.62 12.56 2.45
C ALA A 325 -15.91 13.32 2.75
N ILE A 326 -15.76 14.52 3.28
CA ILE A 326 -16.88 15.41 3.61
C ILE A 326 -16.68 16.71 2.85
N GLY A 327 -17.68 17.12 2.08
CA GLY A 327 -17.69 18.36 1.33
C GLY A 327 -18.41 19.46 2.11
N PHE A 328 -17.81 20.65 2.11
CA PHE A 328 -18.27 21.84 2.81
C PHE A 328 -18.42 23.04 1.87
N ASP A 329 -18.96 24.14 2.39
CA ASP A 329 -19.00 25.45 1.71
C ASP A 329 -17.60 25.96 1.34
N GLN A 330 -16.59 25.73 2.20
CA GLN A 330 -15.23 26.24 2.03
C GLN A 330 -14.17 25.16 1.71
N GLY A 331 -14.59 24.01 1.17
CA GLY A 331 -13.67 22.96 0.74
C GLY A 331 -14.12 21.55 1.08
N ALA A 332 -13.17 20.65 1.28
CA ALA A 332 -13.43 19.27 1.67
C ALA A 332 -12.45 18.78 2.75
N VAL A 333 -12.90 17.85 3.60
CA VAL A 333 -12.07 17.18 4.60
C VAL A 333 -12.04 15.69 4.29
N PHE A 334 -10.83 15.14 4.27
CA PHE A 334 -10.60 13.71 4.18
C PHE A 334 -10.18 13.17 5.54
N ALA A 335 -10.78 12.06 5.95
CA ALA A 335 -10.49 11.43 7.21
C ALA A 335 -10.52 9.91 7.08
N LYS A 336 -9.81 9.23 7.97
CA LYS A 336 -9.74 7.78 8.04
C LYS A 336 -10.32 7.29 9.37
N ILE A 337 -11.23 6.34 9.29
CA ILE A 337 -11.79 5.60 10.43
C ILE A 337 -11.23 4.19 10.40
N GLY A 338 -10.68 3.73 11.53
CA GLY A 338 -10.03 2.42 11.64
C GLY A 338 -8.57 2.43 11.17
N GLU A 339 -7.86 1.37 11.55
CA GLU A 339 -6.49 1.11 11.10
C GLU A 339 -6.56 0.36 9.78
N SER A 340 -5.79 0.79 8.76
CA SER A 340 -5.73 0.08 7.46
C SER A 340 -4.87 -1.16 7.52
N ARG A 341 -4.22 -1.40 8.65
CA ARG A 341 -3.34 -2.54 8.85
C ARG A 341 -4.22 -3.75 9.12
N PRO A 342 -3.99 -4.89 8.45
CA PRO A 342 -4.61 -6.13 8.90
C PRO A 342 -4.15 -6.40 10.34
N VAL A 343 -5.08 -6.83 11.18
CA VAL A 343 -4.76 -7.24 12.54
C VAL A 343 -4.23 -8.67 12.47
N PHE A 344 -2.94 -8.83 12.73
CA PHE A 344 -2.29 -10.13 12.77
C PHE A 344 -1.26 -10.18 13.91
N ASP A 345 -0.90 -11.40 14.31
CA ASP A 345 0.21 -11.65 15.21
C ASP A 345 0.92 -12.95 14.83
N PHE A 346 2.20 -13.02 15.17
CA PHE A 346 3.07 -14.11 14.78
C PHE A 346 3.82 -14.69 15.98
N PHE A 347 3.88 -16.02 16.09
CA PHE A 347 4.68 -16.70 17.11
C PHE A 347 5.18 -18.06 16.60
N GLU A 348 6.50 -18.25 16.55
CA GLU A 348 7.20 -19.52 16.26
C GLU A 348 6.59 -20.35 15.10
N GLY A 349 6.54 -19.78 13.90
CA GLY A 349 6.05 -20.47 12.69
C GLY A 349 4.52 -20.59 12.58
N LYS A 350 3.76 -19.96 13.50
CA LYS A 350 2.30 -19.83 13.40
C LYS A 350 1.91 -18.38 13.20
N PHE A 351 1.03 -18.14 12.23
CA PHE A 351 0.54 -16.81 11.88
C PHE A 351 -0.95 -16.74 12.15
N ALA A 352 -1.37 -15.87 13.05
CA ALA A 352 -2.78 -15.61 13.34
C ALA A 352 -3.18 -14.28 12.75
N PHE A 353 -4.31 -14.25 12.06
CA PHE A 353 -4.83 -13.02 11.47
C PHE A 353 -6.35 -12.96 11.52
N LEU A 354 -6.88 -11.75 11.49
CA LEU A 354 -8.30 -11.50 11.37
C LEU A 354 -8.71 -11.58 9.89
N GLY A 355 -9.46 -12.61 9.49
CA GLY A 355 -9.76 -12.85 8.08
C GLY A 355 -10.10 -14.30 7.78
N LYS A 356 -10.45 -14.60 6.52
CA LYS A 356 -10.49 -15.97 5.98
C LYS A 356 -9.26 -16.23 5.11
N PHE A 357 -8.61 -17.37 5.33
CA PHE A 357 -7.59 -17.89 4.40
C PHE A 357 -8.24 -18.83 3.39
N GLU A 358 -8.15 -18.51 2.10
CA GLU A 358 -8.58 -19.39 1.02
C GLU A 358 -7.49 -19.47 -0.05
N SER A 359 -6.95 -20.67 -0.30
CA SER A 359 -6.06 -20.97 -1.43
C SER A 359 -4.88 -20.00 -1.61
N GLY A 360 -4.17 -19.67 -0.51
CA GLY A 360 -3.01 -18.75 -0.55
C GLY A 360 -3.35 -17.26 -0.48
N LYS A 361 -4.64 -16.92 -0.53
CA LYS A 361 -5.14 -15.55 -0.46
C LYS A 361 -5.81 -15.28 0.88
N PHE A 362 -5.52 -14.11 1.44
CA PHE A 362 -6.11 -13.62 2.68
C PHE A 362 -7.26 -12.71 2.35
N SER A 363 -8.49 -13.03 2.75
CA SER A 363 -9.60 -12.09 2.65
C SER A 363 -9.98 -11.53 4.02
N VAL A 364 -9.88 -10.22 4.20
CA VAL A 364 -10.47 -9.54 5.37
C VAL A 364 -11.94 -9.28 5.02
N GLN A 365 -12.81 -10.22 5.36
CA GLN A 365 -14.26 -10.06 5.22
C GLN A 365 -14.87 -9.64 6.56
N GLU A 366 -15.94 -8.83 6.53
CA GLU A 366 -16.65 -8.46 7.75
C GLU A 366 -17.23 -9.70 8.44
N GLY A 367 -17.03 -9.82 9.76
CA GLY A 367 -17.48 -10.97 10.53
C GLY A 367 -16.69 -12.26 10.32
N SER A 368 -15.60 -12.23 9.53
CA SER A 368 -14.69 -13.37 9.45
C SER A 368 -13.94 -13.51 10.77
N GLY A 369 -13.97 -14.71 11.32
CA GLY A 369 -13.25 -15.08 12.52
C GLY A 369 -11.72 -14.96 12.41
N ILE A 370 -11.02 -15.51 13.40
CA ILE A 370 -9.55 -15.56 13.37
C ILE A 370 -9.11 -16.79 12.59
N SER A 371 -8.26 -16.60 11.58
CA SER A 371 -7.57 -17.70 10.89
C SER A 371 -6.16 -17.85 11.45
N ILE A 372 -5.79 -19.07 11.82
CA ILE A 372 -4.43 -19.42 12.26
C ILE A 372 -3.81 -20.34 11.22
N LEU A 373 -2.72 -19.90 10.62
CA LEU A 373 -1.86 -20.65 9.71
C LEU A 373 -0.75 -21.34 10.50
N ASN A 374 -0.53 -22.62 10.17
CA ASN A 374 0.61 -23.38 10.66
C ASN A 374 1.80 -23.31 9.68
N SER A 375 2.97 -23.82 10.08
CA SER A 375 4.20 -23.83 9.27
C SER A 375 4.13 -24.60 7.94
N LYS A 376 3.02 -25.30 7.68
CA LYS A 376 2.70 -26.01 6.42
C LYS A 376 1.65 -25.30 5.57
N ASN A 377 1.32 -24.03 5.88
CA ASN A 377 0.25 -23.24 5.24
C ASN A 377 -1.17 -23.83 5.37
N GLU A 378 -1.40 -24.71 6.34
CA GLU A 378 -2.73 -25.17 6.71
C GLU A 378 -3.40 -24.12 7.60
N ALA A 379 -4.54 -23.58 7.17
CA ALA A 379 -5.32 -22.62 7.92
C ALA A 379 -6.47 -23.27 8.71
N LYS A 380 -6.63 -22.87 9.97
CA LYS A 380 -7.86 -23.09 10.74
C LYS A 380 -8.55 -21.76 10.99
N THR A 381 -9.77 -21.62 10.49
CA THR A 381 -10.60 -20.42 10.69
C THR A 381 -11.60 -20.67 11.82
N PHE A 382 -11.60 -19.80 12.82
CA PHE A 382 -12.49 -19.87 13.97
C PHE A 382 -13.60 -18.81 13.83
N GLU A 383 -14.73 -19.18 13.23
CA GLU A 383 -15.87 -18.28 13.04
C GLU A 383 -16.43 -17.80 14.38
N THR A 384 -16.25 -16.50 14.65
CA THR A 384 -16.61 -15.82 15.90
C THR A 384 -16.88 -14.35 15.59
N GLU A 385 -17.51 -13.64 16.53
CA GLU A 385 -17.68 -12.18 16.43
C GLU A 385 -16.34 -11.47 16.14
N PRO A 386 -16.35 -10.36 15.39
CA PRO A 386 -15.11 -9.72 14.93
C PRO A 386 -14.24 -9.26 16.10
N PHE A 387 -13.03 -9.78 16.15
CA PHE A 387 -12.01 -9.35 17.10
C PHE A 387 -11.35 -8.05 16.64
N ARG A 388 -11.08 -7.14 17.59
CA ARG A 388 -10.37 -5.88 17.34
C ARG A 388 -8.85 -6.05 17.31
N SER A 389 -8.33 -7.01 18.06
CA SER A 389 -6.91 -7.32 18.18
C SER A 389 -6.72 -8.83 18.28
N VAL A 390 -5.58 -9.33 17.83
CA VAL A 390 -5.18 -10.74 17.96
C VAL A 390 -3.77 -10.78 18.53
N LYS A 391 -3.52 -11.67 19.49
CA LYS A 391 -2.20 -11.93 20.06
C LYS A 391 -1.99 -13.42 20.30
N MET A 392 -0.95 -14.01 19.74
CA MET A 392 -0.55 -15.40 19.97
C MET A 392 0.19 -15.54 21.30
N LEU A 393 -0.10 -16.62 22.03
CA LEU A 393 0.41 -16.87 23.38
C LEU A 393 0.97 -18.29 23.55
N GLY A 394 2.02 -18.39 24.36
CA GLY A 394 2.67 -19.61 24.86
C GLY A 394 2.87 -20.71 23.81
N ASN A 395 4.02 -20.67 23.14
CA ASN A 395 4.44 -21.66 22.12
C ASN A 395 3.39 -21.82 21.00
N GLY A 396 2.60 -20.77 20.75
CA GLY A 396 1.51 -20.71 19.77
C GLY A 396 0.35 -21.67 20.05
N LYS A 397 0.11 -22.07 21.31
CA LYS A 397 -1.01 -22.96 21.69
C LYS A 397 -2.30 -22.21 22.00
N LEU A 398 -2.20 -20.95 22.40
CA LEU A 398 -3.32 -20.07 22.70
C LEU A 398 -3.26 -18.84 21.81
N PHE A 399 -4.41 -18.23 21.60
CA PHE A 399 -4.50 -16.87 21.08
C PHE A 399 -5.46 -16.06 21.96
N CYS A 400 -5.17 -14.78 22.12
CA CYS A 400 -6.03 -13.83 22.78
C CYS A 400 -6.54 -12.82 21.76
N GLY A 401 -7.83 -12.53 21.80
CA GLY A 401 -8.39 -11.43 21.04
C GLY A 401 -9.34 -10.59 21.87
N ILE A 402 -9.43 -9.31 21.57
CA ILE A 402 -10.38 -8.40 22.23
C ILE A 402 -11.65 -8.29 21.39
N ARG A 403 -12.79 -8.70 21.95
CA ARG A 403 -14.13 -8.59 21.33
C ARG A 403 -15.01 -7.69 22.19
N SER A 404 -15.72 -6.72 21.60
CA SER A 404 -16.74 -5.92 22.31
C SER A 404 -16.34 -5.34 23.69
N GLY A 405 -15.05 -5.02 23.90
CA GLY A 405 -14.53 -4.52 25.19
C GLY A 405 -14.17 -5.61 26.22
N LYS A 406 -14.01 -6.86 25.77
CA LYS A 406 -13.59 -8.01 26.58
C LYS A 406 -12.45 -8.76 25.89
N ALA A 407 -11.39 -9.10 26.62
CA ALA A 407 -10.39 -10.05 26.14
C ALA A 407 -10.93 -11.47 26.30
N VAL A 408 -10.81 -12.24 25.23
CA VAL A 408 -11.05 -13.67 25.23
C VAL A 408 -9.75 -14.38 24.94
N ILE A 409 -9.42 -15.38 25.75
CA ILE A 409 -8.31 -16.30 25.49
C ILE A 409 -8.90 -17.61 24.98
N CYS A 410 -8.47 -18.04 23.80
CA CYS A 410 -8.95 -19.22 23.10
C CYS A 410 -7.81 -20.20 22.80
N SER A 411 -8.14 -21.49 22.72
CA SER A 411 -7.21 -22.52 22.23
C SER A 411 -6.99 -22.40 20.72
N ALA A 412 -5.74 -22.28 20.28
CA ALA A 412 -5.38 -22.23 18.86
C ALA A 412 -5.63 -23.56 18.12
N GLN A 413 -5.87 -24.67 18.84
CA GLN A 413 -6.17 -25.97 18.23
C GLN A 413 -7.66 -26.25 18.07
N THR A 414 -8.45 -25.86 19.07
CA THR A 414 -9.87 -26.23 19.21
C THR A 414 -10.82 -25.05 19.07
N GLY A 415 -10.33 -23.81 19.12
CA GLY A 415 -11.16 -22.61 19.11
C GLY A 415 -11.97 -22.38 20.38
N LYS A 416 -11.87 -23.28 21.37
CA LYS A 416 -12.63 -23.17 22.61
C LYS A 416 -12.11 -22.02 23.47
N MET A 417 -13.04 -21.20 23.96
CA MET A 417 -12.80 -20.17 24.96
C MET A 417 -12.34 -20.81 26.27
N LYS A 418 -11.29 -20.22 26.85
CA LYS A 418 -10.72 -20.63 28.15
C LYS A 418 -10.90 -19.55 29.22
N LEU A 419 -10.83 -18.27 28.85
CA LEU A 419 -10.99 -17.14 29.77
C LEU A 419 -11.69 -15.98 29.05
N GLU A 420 -12.57 -15.27 29.75
CA GLU A 420 -13.18 -14.02 29.30
C GLU A 420 -13.09 -12.97 30.40
N GLU A 421 -12.46 -11.83 30.10
CA GLU A 421 -12.23 -10.73 31.04
C GLU A 421 -12.63 -9.41 30.39
N SER A 422 -13.18 -8.48 31.18
CA SER A 422 -13.52 -7.14 30.67
C SER A 422 -12.28 -6.27 30.63
N CYS A 423 -11.81 -5.92 29.43
CA CYS A 423 -10.62 -5.10 29.25
C CYS A 423 -10.66 -4.30 27.95
N SER A 424 -9.99 -3.15 27.97
CA SER A 424 -9.69 -2.37 26.76
C SER A 424 -8.43 -2.86 26.05
N GLN A 425 -7.42 -3.32 26.81
CA GLN A 425 -6.16 -3.86 26.33
C GLN A 425 -5.62 -4.91 27.31
N ILE A 426 -4.81 -5.83 26.79
CA ILE A 426 -4.16 -6.89 27.55
C ILE A 426 -2.71 -7.09 27.08
N ALA A 427 -1.81 -7.32 28.03
CA ALA A 427 -0.40 -7.64 27.78
C ALA A 427 0.03 -8.82 28.64
N PHE A 428 0.99 -9.61 28.15
CA PHE A 428 1.45 -10.84 28.80
C PHE A 428 2.93 -10.76 29.15
N ALA A 429 3.31 -11.45 30.22
CA ALA A 429 4.72 -11.70 30.53
C ALA A 429 5.39 -12.54 29.45
N ARG A 430 6.69 -12.34 29.25
CA ARG A 430 7.51 -13.09 28.28
C ARG A 430 7.40 -14.60 28.49
N ASP A 431 7.58 -15.05 29.74
CA ASP A 431 7.67 -16.47 30.09
C ASP A 431 6.28 -17.08 30.36
N PHE A 432 5.24 -16.56 29.70
CA PHE A 432 3.87 -17.02 29.87
C PHE A 432 3.68 -18.41 29.26
N ASP A 433 3.72 -19.44 30.12
CA ASP A 433 3.45 -20.82 29.72
C ASP A 433 1.94 -21.10 29.61
N ALA A 434 1.47 -21.13 28.36
CA ALA A 434 0.10 -21.46 28.01
C ALA A 434 -0.32 -22.89 28.39
N ALA A 435 0.60 -23.86 28.45
CA ALA A 435 0.23 -25.26 28.72
C ALA A 435 -0.22 -25.43 30.18
N ASN A 436 0.56 -24.89 31.12
CA ASN A 436 0.21 -24.87 32.53
C ASN A 436 -0.99 -23.95 32.83
N PHE A 437 -1.14 -22.83 32.10
CA PHE A 437 -2.29 -21.93 32.26
C PHE A 437 -3.63 -22.61 31.92
N VAL A 438 -3.67 -23.40 30.84
CA VAL A 438 -4.89 -24.15 30.45
C VAL A 438 -5.16 -25.30 31.42
N GLN A 439 -4.13 -26.04 31.85
CA GLN A 439 -4.30 -27.10 32.84
C GLN A 439 -4.82 -26.57 34.19
N LYS A 440 -4.33 -25.41 34.66
CA LYS A 440 -4.83 -24.77 35.89
C LYS A 440 -6.29 -24.28 35.79
N LEU A 441 -6.75 -23.95 34.59
CA LEU A 441 -8.16 -23.55 34.36
C LEU A 441 -9.09 -24.77 34.30
N ASP A 442 -8.59 -25.92 33.84
CA ASP A 442 -9.38 -27.14 33.71
C ASP A 442 -9.36 -28.01 35.00
N ASP A 443 -8.25 -28.02 35.75
CA ASP A 443 -8.07 -28.81 36.99
C ASP A 443 -7.86 -27.87 38.20
N PHE A 444 -8.84 -27.79 39.11
CA PHE A 444 -8.81 -27.06 40.40
C PHE A 444 -7.78 -27.63 41.41
N VAL A 445 -6.55 -27.93 41.01
CA VAL A 445 -5.52 -28.55 41.85
C VAL A 445 -4.22 -27.76 41.76
N PHE A 446 -3.70 -27.37 42.93
CA PHE A 446 -2.44 -26.63 43.09
C PHE A 446 -1.22 -27.54 43.02
N PRO A 447 -0.20 -27.17 42.23
CA PRO A 447 1.19 -27.38 42.63
C PRO A 447 2.02 -26.08 42.61
N SER A 448 3.13 -26.19 43.34
CA SER A 448 4.05 -25.18 43.87
C SER A 448 4.88 -24.39 42.85
N PHE A 449 5.21 -23.16 43.27
CA PHE A 449 6.19 -22.18 42.78
C PHE A 449 7.16 -22.62 41.68
N GLY A 450 7.10 -21.94 40.52
CA GLY A 450 8.15 -22.00 39.50
C GLY A 450 7.74 -21.55 38.10
N ALA A 451 7.17 -20.34 37.93
CA ALA A 451 7.18 -19.49 36.73
C ALA A 451 6.20 -18.32 36.94
N GLU A 452 6.63 -17.09 36.70
CA GLU A 452 5.87 -15.84 36.87
C GLU A 452 4.74 -15.73 35.82
N GLN A 453 3.62 -16.42 36.06
CA GLN A 453 2.45 -16.45 35.16
C GLN A 453 1.60 -15.19 35.29
N TYR A 454 2.08 -14.08 34.75
CA TYR A 454 1.42 -12.78 34.89
C TYR A 454 0.89 -12.23 33.56
N TYR A 455 -0.32 -11.68 33.62
CA TYR A 455 -0.89 -10.86 32.57
C TYR A 455 -1.41 -9.55 33.15
N VAL A 456 -1.40 -8.50 32.33
CA VAL A 456 -1.76 -7.15 32.70
C VAL A 456 -2.97 -6.70 31.90
N ILE A 457 -3.96 -6.18 32.58
CA ILE A 457 -5.19 -5.66 32.00
C ILE A 457 -5.26 -4.15 32.21
N LEU A 458 -5.68 -3.44 31.16
CA LEU A 458 -6.13 -2.05 31.24
C LEU A 458 -7.66 -2.00 31.11
N TYR A 459 -8.34 -1.51 32.15
CA TYR A 459 -9.79 -1.28 32.15
C TYR A 459 -10.14 -0.01 32.92
N ASN A 460 -10.93 0.88 32.32
CA ASN A 460 -11.33 2.18 32.91
C ASN A 460 -10.14 2.95 33.53
N ASN A 461 -9.05 3.09 32.78
CA ASN A 461 -7.80 3.75 33.20
C ASN A 461 -7.09 3.12 34.40
N LYS A 462 -7.50 1.91 34.84
CA LYS A 462 -6.82 1.14 35.89
C LYS A 462 -6.03 -0.01 35.29
N ILE A 463 -4.80 -0.17 35.74
CA ILE A 463 -3.88 -1.21 35.31
C ILE A 463 -3.80 -2.26 36.41
N THR A 464 -4.29 -3.47 36.14
CA THR A 464 -4.29 -4.57 37.11
C THR A 464 -3.42 -5.71 36.60
N VAL A 465 -2.48 -6.17 37.43
CA VAL A 465 -1.69 -7.38 37.17
C VAL A 465 -2.38 -8.56 37.83
N LYS A 466 -2.66 -9.59 37.04
CA LYS A 466 -3.36 -10.80 37.47
C LYS A 466 -2.52 -12.06 37.18
N ASN A 467 -2.74 -13.09 38.01
CA ASN A 467 -2.35 -14.48 37.74
C ASN A 467 -3.59 -15.28 37.29
N SER A 468 -3.44 -16.58 37.05
CA SER A 468 -4.49 -17.52 36.65
C SER A 468 -5.75 -17.50 37.53
N THR A 469 -5.65 -17.11 38.80
CA THR A 469 -6.76 -17.16 39.76
C THR A 469 -6.96 -15.89 40.58
N GLU A 470 -5.96 -15.02 40.72
CA GLU A 470 -5.99 -13.89 41.66
C GLU A 470 -5.42 -12.60 41.06
N THR A 471 -5.86 -11.46 41.61
CA THR A 471 -5.29 -10.14 41.30
C THR A 471 -4.12 -9.87 42.23
N ILE A 472 -2.94 -9.61 41.68
CA ILE A 472 -1.70 -9.49 42.46
C ILE A 472 -1.53 -8.06 42.93
N CYS A 473 -1.58 -7.12 41.98
CA CYS A 473 -1.38 -5.71 42.27
C CYS A 473 -2.13 -4.83 41.26
N THR A 474 -2.35 -3.59 41.66
CA THR A 474 -2.86 -2.54 40.78
C THR A 474 -1.76 -1.49 40.65
N ILE A 475 -1.29 -1.26 39.43
CA ILE A 475 -0.28 -0.26 39.13
C ILE A 475 -0.98 1.10 39.07
N GLN A 476 -0.49 2.05 39.88
CA GLN A 476 -0.92 3.44 39.82
C GLN A 476 0.04 4.22 38.93
N VAL A 477 -0.52 5.02 38.04
CA VAL A 477 0.22 5.91 37.13
C VAL A 477 -0.34 7.32 37.24
N ASP A 478 0.54 8.32 37.17
CA ASP A 478 0.16 9.74 37.28
C ASP A 478 -0.41 10.33 35.98
N PHE A 479 -0.55 9.49 34.94
CA PHE A 479 -1.09 9.86 33.63
C PHE A 479 -2.16 8.87 33.18
N VAL A 480 -2.99 9.28 32.22
CA VAL A 480 -4.03 8.40 31.63
C VAL A 480 -3.37 7.39 30.68
N PRO A 481 -3.34 6.08 31.00
CA PRO A 481 -2.70 5.09 30.15
C PRO A 481 -3.53 4.85 28.87
N THR A 482 -2.88 4.84 27.72
CA THR A 482 -3.54 4.58 26.42
C THR A 482 -3.10 3.27 25.79
N MET A 483 -1.87 2.80 26.08
CA MET A 483 -1.27 1.61 25.50
C MET A 483 -0.55 0.75 26.52
N LEU A 484 -0.70 -0.58 26.37
CA LEU A 484 0.05 -1.60 27.10
C LEU A 484 0.86 -2.44 26.11
N PHE A 485 2.14 -2.67 26.40
CA PHE A 485 2.99 -3.57 25.63
C PHE A 485 3.41 -4.79 26.45
N SER A 486 3.64 -5.91 25.75
CA SER A 486 4.08 -7.17 26.35
C SER A 486 5.60 -7.29 26.29
N GLY A 487 6.19 -7.98 27.27
CA GLY A 487 7.63 -8.13 27.36
C GLY A 487 8.09 -8.70 28.71
N PRO A 488 9.40 -8.60 29.02
CA PRO A 488 9.95 -9.00 30.31
C PRO A 488 9.52 -8.08 31.47
N TYR A 489 9.09 -6.86 31.16
CA TYR A 489 8.54 -5.89 32.11
C TYR A 489 7.16 -5.42 31.62
N VAL A 490 6.44 -4.72 32.47
CA VAL A 490 5.17 -4.09 32.14
C VAL A 490 5.44 -2.69 31.58
N PHE A 491 5.16 -2.50 30.29
CA PHE A 491 5.32 -1.22 29.63
C PHE A 491 3.96 -0.54 29.48
N VAL A 492 3.85 0.67 30.04
CA VAL A 492 2.64 1.48 30.03
C VAL A 492 2.94 2.78 29.31
N ALA A 493 2.20 3.07 28.24
CA ALA A 493 2.41 4.28 27.46
C ALA A 493 1.15 5.16 27.38
N ASN A 494 1.40 6.47 27.24
CA ASN A 494 0.45 7.49 26.83
C ASN A 494 0.99 8.20 25.58
N ALA A 495 0.27 9.18 25.05
CA ALA A 495 0.68 10.00 23.92
C ALA A 495 2.02 10.75 24.13
N GLN A 496 2.51 10.85 25.37
CA GLN A 496 3.71 11.62 25.72
C GLN A 496 4.74 10.86 26.56
N PHE A 497 4.34 9.80 27.27
CA PHE A 497 5.21 9.12 28.23
C PHE A 497 5.20 7.61 28.04
N LEU A 498 6.35 6.98 28.32
CA LEU A 498 6.51 5.54 28.51
C LEU A 498 6.99 5.28 29.93
N ALA A 499 6.19 4.57 30.73
CA ALA A 499 6.57 4.12 32.07
C ALA A 499 6.72 2.60 32.11
N ILE A 500 7.70 2.14 32.88
CA ILE A 500 8.10 0.74 32.95
C ILE A 500 8.00 0.27 34.40
N PHE A 501 7.34 -0.86 34.59
CA PHE A 501 7.08 -1.46 35.89
C PHE A 501 7.49 -2.93 35.92
N THR A 502 7.81 -3.44 37.11
CA THR A 502 7.89 -4.88 37.35
C THR A 502 6.48 -5.47 37.42
N PHE A 503 6.35 -6.78 37.20
CA PHE A 503 5.07 -7.48 37.41
C PHE A 503 4.62 -7.49 38.89
N ALA A 504 5.53 -7.22 39.82
CA ALA A 504 5.19 -6.96 41.23
C ALA A 504 4.59 -5.56 41.46
N GLY A 505 4.57 -4.69 40.44
CA GLY A 505 4.03 -3.33 40.50
C GLY A 505 5.04 -2.27 40.95
N ALA A 506 6.34 -2.58 41.01
CA ALA A 506 7.36 -1.60 41.33
C ALA A 506 7.72 -0.76 40.09
N PHE A 507 7.85 0.55 40.27
CA PHE A 507 8.30 1.47 39.23
C PHE A 507 9.80 1.29 38.94
N ILE A 508 10.16 1.26 37.65
CA ILE A 508 11.55 1.12 37.19
C ILE A 508 12.02 2.45 36.60
N ALA A 509 11.37 2.91 35.53
CA ALA A 509 11.78 4.09 34.78
C ALA A 509 10.61 4.73 34.04
N GLN A 510 10.74 6.03 33.74
CA GLN A 510 9.82 6.78 32.90
C GLN A 510 10.60 7.60 31.88
N PHE A 511 10.11 7.62 30.65
CA PHE A 511 10.67 8.36 29.53
C PHE A 511 9.59 9.28 28.93
N GLU A 512 9.98 10.49 28.53
CA GLU A 512 9.12 11.44 27.83
C GLU A 512 9.12 11.14 26.33
N LEU A 513 8.62 9.96 25.96
CA LEU A 513 8.58 9.48 24.58
C LEU A 513 7.14 9.15 24.17
N ALA A 514 6.73 9.71 23.03
CA ALA A 514 5.47 9.38 22.37
C ALA A 514 5.60 8.05 21.60
N VAL A 515 5.46 6.95 22.31
CA VAL A 515 5.63 5.60 21.76
C VAL A 515 4.42 5.20 20.94
N LYS A 516 4.63 4.78 19.69
CA LYS A 516 3.62 4.16 18.81
C LYS A 516 3.62 2.64 18.91
N SER A 517 4.78 2.03 19.02
CA SER A 517 4.93 0.57 19.11
C SER A 517 6.20 0.23 19.88
N LEU A 518 6.22 -0.93 20.52
CA LEU A 518 7.35 -1.40 21.32
C LEU A 518 7.47 -2.91 21.17
N GLN A 519 8.68 -3.38 20.87
CA GLN A 519 8.98 -4.79 20.72
C GLN A 519 10.24 -5.15 21.50
N CYS A 520 10.17 -6.22 22.29
CA CYS A 520 11.31 -6.74 23.04
C CYS A 520 11.93 -7.91 22.29
N ALA A 521 13.27 -8.00 22.33
CA ALA A 521 13.98 -9.17 21.84
C ALA A 521 13.58 -10.42 22.65
N PRO A 522 13.56 -11.62 22.05
CA PRO A 522 13.32 -12.88 22.76
C PRO A 522 14.26 -13.09 23.95
N SER A 523 15.51 -12.60 23.89
CA SER A 523 16.46 -12.65 25.00
C SER A 523 15.99 -11.82 26.21
N GLY A 524 15.15 -10.81 26.01
CA GLY A 524 14.68 -9.88 27.04
C GLY A 524 15.71 -8.83 27.46
N GLU A 525 16.90 -8.83 26.86
CA GLU A 525 17.97 -7.86 27.15
C GLU A 525 17.82 -6.56 26.36
N PHE A 526 17.13 -6.60 25.23
CA PHE A 526 16.96 -5.45 24.35
C PHE A 526 15.50 -5.20 24.02
N CYS A 527 15.16 -3.93 23.85
CA CYS A 527 13.84 -3.47 23.46
C CYS A 527 13.96 -2.34 22.43
N ALA A 528 13.18 -2.44 21.36
CA ALA A 528 13.04 -1.39 20.37
C ALA A 528 11.74 -0.61 20.61
N ILE A 529 11.89 0.70 20.74
CA ILE A 529 10.82 1.65 21.03
C ILE A 529 10.61 2.51 19.79
N LEU A 530 9.43 2.43 19.19
CA LEU A 530 9.10 3.14 17.96
C LEU A 530 8.30 4.39 18.30
N THR A 531 8.80 5.56 17.93
CA THR A 531 8.07 6.83 18.03
C THR A 531 7.59 7.29 16.65
N ALA A 532 7.01 8.48 16.56
CA ALA A 532 6.57 9.04 15.28
C ALA A 532 7.73 9.41 14.34
N GLU A 533 8.86 9.82 14.91
CA GLU A 533 9.98 10.44 14.19
C GLU A 533 11.23 9.55 14.23
N THR A 534 11.47 8.85 15.34
CA THR A 534 12.68 8.07 15.58
C THR A 534 12.38 6.74 16.27
N THR A 535 13.31 5.80 16.18
CA THR A 535 13.25 4.54 16.96
C THR A 535 14.32 4.63 18.04
N PHE A 536 14.15 3.95 19.17
CA PHE A 536 15.17 3.89 20.21
C PHE A 536 15.46 2.44 20.53
N LEU A 537 16.73 2.11 20.72
CA LEU A 537 17.13 0.81 21.27
C LEU A 537 17.45 0.99 22.74
N ALA A 538 16.72 0.28 23.60
CA ALA A 538 16.92 0.25 25.02
C ALA A 538 17.54 -1.08 25.43
N ARG A 539 18.63 -1.04 26.20
CA ARG A 539 19.14 -2.22 26.91
C ARG A 539 18.48 -2.29 28.27
N LEU A 540 17.96 -3.46 28.60
CA LEU A 540 17.34 -3.81 29.86
C LEU A 540 18.36 -4.63 30.66
N ASP A 541 18.92 -4.06 31.73
CA ASP A 541 19.85 -4.78 32.60
C ASP A 541 19.10 -5.41 33.78
N PRO A 542 18.83 -6.74 33.76
CA PRO A 542 18.02 -7.39 34.79
C PRO A 542 18.69 -7.38 36.17
N ARG A 543 20.02 -7.23 36.22
CA ARG A 543 20.79 -7.20 37.48
C ARG A 543 20.78 -5.83 38.16
N ALA A 544 20.70 -4.76 37.38
CA ALA A 544 20.70 -3.40 37.88
C ALA A 544 19.28 -2.81 37.99
N LEU A 545 18.28 -3.45 37.37
CA LEU A 545 16.95 -2.86 37.15
C LEU A 545 17.04 -1.47 36.49
N GLU A 546 18.08 -1.24 35.70
CA GLU A 546 18.33 0.02 34.99
C GLU A 546 18.10 -0.19 33.50
N ILE A 547 17.67 0.89 32.83
CA ILE A 547 17.36 0.90 31.41
C ILE A 547 18.16 2.00 30.75
N SER A 548 19.10 1.62 29.88
CA SER A 548 19.90 2.57 29.11
C SER A 548 19.32 2.70 27.70
N ILE A 549 18.86 3.92 27.35
CA ILE A 549 18.39 4.25 26.01
C ILE A 549 19.56 4.80 25.19
N PHE A 550 19.83 4.19 24.03
CA PHE A 550 20.80 4.70 23.09
C PHE A 550 20.08 5.55 22.04
N SER A 551 20.35 6.85 22.02
CA SER A 551 19.93 7.77 20.97
C SER A 551 21.02 7.82 19.91
N GLU A 552 20.83 7.14 18.77
CA GLU A 552 21.75 7.16 17.60
C GLU A 552 23.25 7.15 17.96
N ILE A 553 23.89 5.99 18.22
CA ILE A 553 25.36 6.00 18.46
C ILE A 553 26.12 4.80 17.84
N PRO A 554 27.18 5.06 17.04
CA PRO A 554 28.18 4.09 16.54
C PRO A 554 29.01 3.34 17.61
N ALA A 555 28.74 3.51 18.91
CA ALA A 555 29.62 3.04 19.98
C ALA A 555 29.12 1.78 20.73
N ALA A 556 27.87 1.37 20.53
CA ALA A 556 27.30 0.19 21.21
C ALA A 556 27.65 -1.16 20.52
N GLN A 557 28.38 -1.15 19.41
CA GLN A 557 28.72 -2.34 18.61
C GLN A 557 29.64 -3.36 19.32
N LYS A 558 30.22 -3.05 20.48
CA LYS A 558 31.30 -3.88 21.07
C LYS A 558 30.87 -5.03 21.99
N VAL A 559 29.60 -5.22 22.34
CA VAL A 559 29.20 -6.23 23.36
C VAL A 559 28.02 -7.13 22.95
N LEU A 560 27.43 -6.94 21.77
CA LEU A 560 26.00 -7.23 21.58
C LEU A 560 25.62 -8.50 20.80
N PHE A 561 26.57 -9.29 20.26
CA PHE A 561 26.22 -10.36 19.31
C PHE A 561 26.64 -11.75 19.76
N GLY A 562 25.92 -12.27 20.76
CA GLY A 562 25.75 -13.71 20.99
C GLY A 562 24.33 -14.12 20.63
N ALA A 563 24.16 -14.73 19.46
CA ALA A 563 22.97 -15.44 18.97
C ALA A 563 21.61 -14.69 18.93
N LYS A 564 21.16 -14.42 17.69
CA LYS A 564 19.76 -14.26 17.25
C LYS A 564 18.90 -13.23 18.00
N THR A 565 18.99 -11.98 17.56
CA THR A 565 17.88 -11.11 17.07
C THR A 565 18.42 -9.70 17.00
N VAL A 566 18.27 -9.05 15.85
CA VAL A 566 18.80 -7.72 15.59
C VAL A 566 17.63 -6.77 15.36
N VAL A 567 17.57 -5.66 16.09
CA VAL A 567 16.61 -4.58 15.84
C VAL A 567 17.38 -3.28 15.64
N PHE A 568 17.20 -2.61 14.49
CA PHE A 568 17.77 -1.30 14.18
C PHE A 568 16.78 -0.38 13.43
N GLN A 569 17.09 0.92 13.50
CA GLN A 569 16.23 2.11 13.35
C GLN A 569 16.35 2.79 11.98
N SER A 570 15.25 3.40 11.48
CA SER A 570 15.28 4.60 10.61
C SER A 570 13.92 5.36 10.65
N GLN A 571 13.92 6.63 10.25
CA GLN A 571 12.85 7.64 10.39
C GLN A 571 11.60 7.41 9.52
N ASN A 572 11.60 6.42 8.61
CA ASN A 572 10.52 6.19 7.63
C ASN A 572 9.70 4.91 7.86
N GLY A 573 9.58 4.44 9.10
CA GLY A 573 8.92 3.16 9.38
C GLY A 573 9.89 2.00 9.17
N VAL A 574 9.90 1.11 10.16
CA VAL A 574 11.07 0.27 10.52
C VAL A 574 11.29 -0.96 9.63
N PHE A 575 10.88 -0.96 8.37
CA PHE A 575 11.23 -2.09 7.49
C PHE A 575 11.45 -1.79 6.02
N GLN A 576 11.15 -0.58 5.53
CA GLN A 576 11.50 -0.21 4.16
C GLN A 576 12.98 0.18 4.03
N GLY A 577 13.52 0.89 5.03
CA GLY A 577 14.90 1.39 5.01
C GLY A 577 16.01 0.33 5.13
N PHE A 578 15.78 -0.82 5.77
CA PHE A 578 16.78 -1.91 5.78
C PHE A 578 16.69 -2.79 4.53
N LEU A 579 15.52 -2.90 3.90
CA LEU A 579 15.45 -3.41 2.54
C LEU A 579 16.14 -2.43 1.58
N GLU A 580 16.07 -1.13 1.77
CA GLU A 580 16.87 -0.15 1.01
C GLU A 580 18.37 -0.19 1.37
N GLU A 581 18.81 -0.40 2.62
CA GLU A 581 20.26 -0.59 2.88
C GLU A 581 20.79 -1.97 2.45
N ILE A 582 19.93 -2.99 2.37
CA ILE A 582 20.27 -4.31 1.80
C ILE A 582 20.14 -4.34 0.27
N LEU A 583 19.20 -3.57 -0.32
CA LEU A 583 18.75 -3.60 -1.72
C LEU A 583 18.88 -2.28 -2.49
N GLU A 584 19.40 -1.19 -1.93
CA GLU A 584 19.86 -0.03 -2.71
C GLU A 584 21.15 -0.42 -3.41
N GLY A 585 21.19 -1.49 -4.20
CA GLY A 585 21.78 -1.28 -5.50
C GLY A 585 20.63 -0.73 -6.33
N ASP A 586 20.75 0.50 -6.82
CA ASP A 586 20.23 0.71 -8.17
C ASP A 586 20.81 -0.46 -8.99
N GLU A 587 19.92 -1.39 -9.38
CA GLU A 587 20.22 -2.67 -10.05
C GLU A 587 20.60 -3.91 -9.20
N LEU A 588 19.88 -4.21 -8.10
CA LEU A 588 19.64 -5.63 -7.77
C LEU A 588 18.25 -6.07 -8.26
N PHE A 589 18.23 -6.72 -9.43
CA PHE A 589 17.09 -7.50 -9.90
C PHE A 589 16.88 -8.72 -8.97
N LEU A 590 16.28 -8.50 -7.81
CA LEU A 590 15.27 -9.46 -7.35
C LEU A 590 14.12 -9.29 -8.33
N GLU A 591 13.96 -10.22 -9.27
CA GLU A 591 12.67 -10.39 -9.95
C GLU A 591 11.64 -10.83 -8.89
N LEU A 592 11.24 -9.89 -8.04
CA LEU A 592 9.90 -9.90 -7.49
C LEU A 592 9.00 -10.01 -8.73
N PRO A 593 8.07 -10.98 -8.79
CA PRO A 593 7.16 -11.07 -9.91
C PRO A 593 6.49 -9.69 -10.04
N ARG A 594 6.87 -8.94 -11.08
CA ARG A 594 6.31 -7.63 -11.40
C ARG A 594 4.86 -7.84 -11.76
N SER A 595 4.01 -7.94 -10.75
CA SER A 595 2.61 -7.60 -10.88
C SER A 595 2.49 -6.20 -10.30
N GLU A 596 2.12 -5.25 -11.15
CA GLU A 596 2.20 -3.80 -10.97
C GLU A 596 1.39 -3.22 -9.78
N ASN A 597 0.92 -4.03 -8.83
CA ASN A 597 -0.12 -3.68 -7.87
C ASN A 597 0.07 -4.28 -6.45
N LEU A 598 1.29 -4.64 -6.06
CA LEU A 598 1.58 -5.15 -4.70
C LEU A 598 2.34 -4.08 -3.89
N GLU A 599 1.69 -3.48 -2.90
CA GLU A 599 2.38 -2.70 -1.87
C GLU A 599 2.87 -3.67 -0.78
N LEU A 600 4.18 -3.66 -0.54
CA LEU A 600 4.82 -4.35 0.59
C LEU A 600 4.34 -3.71 1.90
N LEU A 601 3.57 -4.44 2.72
CA LEU A 601 3.04 -3.90 3.97
C LEU A 601 3.90 -4.25 5.19
N GLU A 602 4.27 -5.52 5.36
CA GLU A 602 5.05 -5.95 6.51
C GLU A 602 5.78 -7.28 6.25
N ILE A 603 6.99 -7.40 6.80
CA ILE A 603 7.79 -8.62 6.80
C ILE A 603 7.48 -9.39 8.09
N LEU A 604 7.14 -10.68 7.95
CA LEU A 604 6.53 -11.48 9.02
C LEU A 604 7.52 -12.37 9.79
N GLU A 605 8.50 -13.00 9.13
CA GLU A 605 9.52 -13.83 9.80
C GLU A 605 10.71 -14.14 8.88
N VAL A 606 11.91 -14.30 9.45
CA VAL A 606 13.02 -15.07 8.85
C VAL A 606 12.97 -16.49 9.41
N ARG A 607 12.47 -17.45 8.62
CA ARG A 607 12.45 -18.87 9.01
C ARG A 607 13.88 -19.41 9.21
N PRO A 608 14.07 -20.46 10.03
CA PRO A 608 15.34 -21.18 10.15
C PRO A 608 15.63 -21.97 8.85
N ARG A 609 16.10 -21.23 7.84
CA ARG A 609 16.64 -21.63 6.52
C ARG A 609 16.84 -20.42 5.58
N GLY A 610 16.65 -19.20 6.07
CA GLY A 610 16.73 -18.01 5.23
C GLY A 610 15.52 -17.93 4.31
N VAL A 611 14.31 -17.96 4.86
CA VAL A 611 13.09 -17.66 4.08
C VAL A 611 12.37 -16.53 4.79
N LEU A 612 12.32 -15.38 4.12
CA LEU A 612 11.59 -14.19 4.53
C LEU A 612 10.12 -14.37 4.12
N CYS A 613 9.23 -14.55 5.09
CA CYS A 613 7.79 -14.51 4.81
C CYS A 613 7.37 -13.04 4.75
N VAL A 614 6.83 -12.62 3.62
CA VAL A 614 6.37 -11.27 3.35
C VAL A 614 4.87 -11.30 3.13
N ALA A 615 4.11 -10.50 3.86
CA ALA A 615 2.73 -10.22 3.49
C ALA A 615 2.71 -9.01 2.55
N GLY A 616 2.46 -9.27 1.26
CA GLY A 616 2.16 -8.21 0.29
C GLY A 616 0.67 -7.93 0.28
N ALA A 617 0.26 -6.66 0.34
CA ALA A 617 -1.11 -6.30 0.00
C ALA A 617 -1.24 -6.17 -1.51
N LYS A 618 -2.08 -7.02 -2.09
CA LYS A 618 -2.60 -6.75 -3.43
C LYS A 618 -3.76 -5.76 -3.29
N ILE A 619 -3.90 -4.85 -4.24
CA ILE A 619 -5.04 -3.92 -4.28
C ILE A 619 -6.37 -4.69 -4.18
N GLY A 620 -7.19 -4.36 -3.18
CA GLY A 620 -8.39 -5.10 -2.78
C GLY A 620 -8.20 -5.80 -1.43
N ASN A 621 -9.26 -6.37 -0.84
CA ASN A 621 -9.20 -7.06 0.46
C ASN A 621 -8.34 -8.36 0.44
N GLN A 622 -7.33 -8.47 -0.44
CA GLN A 622 -6.53 -9.66 -0.68
C GLN A 622 -5.07 -9.41 -0.32
N PHE A 623 -4.60 -10.05 0.74
CA PHE A 623 -3.16 -10.15 1.02
C PHE A 623 -2.65 -11.47 0.42
N GLU A 624 -1.35 -11.54 0.17
CA GLU A 624 -0.65 -12.74 -0.29
C GLU A 624 0.60 -12.94 0.56
N LEU A 625 0.81 -14.18 1.04
CA LEU A 625 2.06 -14.58 1.68
C LEU A 625 3.06 -14.96 0.60
N MET A 626 4.15 -14.20 0.52
CA MET A 626 5.29 -14.52 -0.33
C MET A 626 6.44 -15.03 0.53
N GLU A 627 7.07 -16.12 0.12
CA GLU A 627 8.28 -16.64 0.73
C GLU A 627 9.47 -16.21 -0.13
N ILE A 628 10.26 -15.26 0.35
CA ILE A 628 11.49 -14.81 -0.33
C ILE A 628 12.66 -15.58 0.29
N PRO A 629 13.33 -16.47 -0.44
CA PRO A 629 14.55 -17.11 0.06
C PRO A 629 15.65 -16.05 0.24
N LEU A 630 16.03 -15.81 1.50
CA LEU A 630 17.25 -15.12 1.89
C LEU A 630 18.41 -16.10 1.88
N ASP A 631 19.50 -15.73 1.24
CA ASP A 631 20.73 -16.51 1.33
C ASP A 631 21.32 -16.39 2.75
N SER A 632 21.27 -17.47 3.52
CA SER A 632 21.77 -17.50 4.90
C SER A 632 23.25 -17.13 5.00
N ALA A 633 24.03 -17.44 3.96
CA ALA A 633 25.45 -17.13 3.95
C ALA A 633 25.71 -15.62 3.79
N ILE A 634 24.91 -14.90 3.00
CA ILE A 634 25.05 -13.43 2.85
C ILE A 634 24.66 -12.72 4.14
N VAL A 635 23.64 -13.22 4.84
CA VAL A 635 23.24 -12.69 6.15
C VAL A 635 24.35 -12.89 7.18
N GLU A 636 24.96 -14.07 7.23
CA GLU A 636 26.06 -14.37 8.15
C GLU A 636 27.31 -13.53 7.85
N PHE A 637 27.63 -13.33 6.56
CA PHE A 637 28.71 -12.44 6.13
C PHE A 637 28.53 -11.00 6.65
N ARG A 638 27.32 -10.43 6.47
CA ARG A 638 27.03 -9.06 6.92
C ARG A 638 27.02 -8.92 8.44
N LEU A 639 26.58 -9.95 9.16
CA LEU A 639 26.66 -10.00 10.63
C LEU A 639 28.11 -9.97 11.13
N ARG A 640 29.00 -10.75 10.50
CA ARG A 640 30.43 -10.76 10.85
C ARG A 640 31.09 -9.41 10.54
N CYS A 641 30.78 -8.80 9.38
CA CYS A 641 31.27 -7.46 9.03
C CYS A 641 30.85 -6.37 10.03
N ALA A 642 29.69 -6.51 10.68
CA ALA A 642 29.20 -5.57 11.68
C ALA A 642 30.00 -5.60 12.99
N ALA A 643 30.82 -6.62 13.23
CA ALA A 643 31.63 -6.77 14.45
C ALA A 643 32.93 -5.93 14.47
N GLY A 644 33.07 -4.95 13.57
CA GLY A 644 34.24 -4.07 13.47
C GLY A 644 35.27 -4.53 12.42
N ASP A 645 36.50 -4.04 12.51
CA ASP A 645 37.55 -4.30 11.50
C ASP A 645 38.02 -5.76 11.50
N GLN A 646 38.17 -6.35 12.69
CA GLN A 646 38.54 -7.76 12.82
C GLN A 646 37.41 -8.69 12.34
N GLY A 647 36.16 -8.28 12.54
CA GLY A 647 34.99 -8.98 11.99
C GLY A 647 34.87 -8.90 10.47
N ALA A 648 35.41 -7.86 9.83
CA ALA A 648 35.44 -7.76 8.37
C ALA A 648 36.45 -8.70 7.73
N GLU A 649 37.56 -8.97 8.42
CA GLU A 649 38.54 -9.99 8.03
C GLU A 649 37.95 -11.40 8.17
N ASP A 650 37.29 -11.69 9.30
CA ASP A 650 36.57 -12.96 9.52
C ASP A 650 35.42 -13.16 8.53
N ALA A 651 34.76 -12.07 8.12
CA ALA A 651 33.73 -12.10 7.10
C ALA A 651 34.30 -12.37 5.71
N ALA A 652 35.44 -11.76 5.36
CA ALA A 652 36.10 -12.02 4.09
C ALA A 652 36.59 -13.47 3.97
N ALA A 653 37.18 -14.01 5.04
CA ALA A 653 37.54 -15.43 5.11
C ALA A 653 36.32 -16.35 4.95
N TYR A 654 35.22 -16.03 5.66
CA TYR A 654 33.95 -16.75 5.49
C TYR A 654 33.40 -16.68 4.06
N CYS A 655 33.50 -15.51 3.41
CA CYS A 655 33.06 -15.32 2.03
C CYS A 655 33.84 -16.24 1.07
N CYS A 656 35.17 -16.31 1.23
CA CYS A 656 36.02 -17.16 0.43
C CYS A 656 35.65 -18.64 0.59
N GLU A 657 35.45 -19.11 1.83
CA GLU A 657 35.06 -20.49 2.11
C GLU A 657 33.62 -20.83 1.65
N ALA A 658 32.67 -19.92 1.81
CA ALA A 658 31.25 -20.19 1.62
C ALA A 658 30.77 -20.01 0.16
N PHE A 659 31.34 -19.07 -0.59
CA PHE A 659 30.85 -18.70 -1.93
C PHE A 659 31.77 -19.15 -3.07
N GLY A 660 33.07 -19.41 -2.81
CA GLY A 660 34.02 -19.86 -3.82
C GLY A 660 34.10 -18.92 -5.04
N ALA A 661 33.68 -19.43 -6.20
CA ALA A 661 33.67 -18.71 -7.48
C ALA A 661 32.29 -18.11 -7.87
N ASP A 662 31.29 -18.11 -6.97
CA ASP A 662 29.98 -17.51 -7.25
C ASP A 662 30.05 -15.98 -7.26
N LEU A 663 30.29 -15.46 -8.47
CA LEU A 663 30.57 -14.07 -8.76
C LEU A 663 29.42 -13.12 -8.36
N GLY A 664 28.17 -13.59 -8.45
CA GLY A 664 26.99 -12.80 -8.09
C GLY A 664 26.93 -12.52 -6.59
N ARG A 665 27.19 -13.54 -5.75
CA ARG A 665 27.18 -13.40 -4.28
C ARG A 665 28.37 -12.59 -3.78
N VAL A 666 29.55 -12.82 -4.35
CA VAL A 666 30.77 -12.09 -3.99
C VAL A 666 30.62 -10.59 -4.30
N PHE A 667 29.97 -10.21 -5.41
CA PHE A 667 29.69 -8.80 -5.70
C PHE A 667 28.76 -8.14 -4.69
N ILE A 668 27.72 -8.85 -4.21
CA ILE A 668 26.83 -8.34 -3.18
C ILE A 668 27.61 -8.07 -1.87
N CYS A 669 28.53 -8.96 -1.52
CA CYS A 669 29.41 -8.80 -0.36
C CYS A 669 30.41 -7.65 -0.53
N ALA A 670 30.99 -7.49 -1.72
CA ALA A 670 31.94 -6.43 -2.03
C ALA A 670 31.31 -5.03 -1.99
N GLU A 671 30.09 -4.88 -2.53
CA GLU A 671 29.37 -3.61 -2.55
C GLU A 671 29.02 -3.16 -1.11
N PHE A 672 28.67 -4.12 -0.26
CA PHE A 672 28.42 -3.88 1.16
C PHE A 672 29.69 -3.40 1.90
N LEU A 673 30.84 -4.01 1.66
CA LEU A 673 32.11 -3.59 2.27
C LEU A 673 32.53 -2.19 1.82
N LYS A 674 32.33 -1.84 0.54
CA LYS A 674 32.61 -0.50 0.00
C LYS A 674 31.82 0.57 0.73
N ARG A 675 30.50 0.37 0.89
CA ARG A 675 29.60 1.30 1.58
C ARG A 675 29.89 1.43 3.05
N SER A 676 30.28 0.32 3.67
CA SER A 676 30.72 0.30 5.07
C SER A 676 32.06 1.01 5.31
N GLY A 677 32.69 1.58 4.26
CA GLY A 677 34.00 2.21 4.33
C GLY A 677 35.17 1.23 4.49
N LYS A 678 34.91 -0.07 4.28
CA LYS A 678 35.83 -1.19 4.50
C LYS A 678 36.37 -1.78 3.20
N SER A 679 36.58 -0.93 2.19
CA SER A 679 36.99 -1.33 0.84
C SER A 679 38.29 -2.14 0.80
N ARG A 680 39.17 -2.01 1.79
CA ARG A 680 40.45 -2.74 1.87
C ARG A 680 40.30 -4.27 1.90
N TYR A 681 39.15 -4.78 2.32
CA TYR A 681 38.88 -6.22 2.44
C TYR A 681 38.19 -6.82 1.20
N ILE A 682 37.90 -6.01 0.17
CA ILE A 682 37.22 -6.50 -1.04
C ILE A 682 38.09 -7.53 -1.78
N MET A 683 39.40 -7.30 -1.84
CA MET A 683 40.34 -8.22 -2.51
C MET A 683 40.60 -9.51 -1.71
N SER A 684 40.11 -9.63 -0.48
CA SER A 684 40.18 -10.86 0.32
C SER A 684 38.90 -11.69 0.28
N LEU A 685 37.92 -11.34 -0.57
CA LEU A 685 36.63 -12.04 -0.64
C LEU A 685 36.66 -13.36 -1.42
N SER A 686 37.68 -13.59 -2.24
CA SER A 686 37.84 -14.79 -3.07
C SER A 686 39.32 -15.03 -3.36
N ASP A 687 39.69 -16.29 -3.59
CA ASP A 687 41.03 -16.69 -4.05
C ASP A 687 41.08 -16.95 -5.57
N ASP A 688 39.95 -16.83 -6.28
CA ASP A 688 39.88 -17.06 -7.71
C ASP A 688 40.35 -15.83 -8.50
N ASN A 689 41.35 -16.02 -9.36
CA ASN A 689 41.92 -14.97 -10.20
C ASN A 689 40.88 -14.30 -11.11
N GLU A 690 39.89 -15.03 -11.63
CA GLU A 690 38.87 -14.44 -12.51
C GLU A 690 37.92 -13.51 -11.74
N VAL A 691 37.49 -13.94 -10.54
CA VAL A 691 36.64 -13.14 -9.65
C VAL A 691 37.39 -11.91 -9.15
N LEU A 692 38.65 -12.09 -8.74
CA LEU A 692 39.51 -11.00 -8.27
C LEU A 692 39.78 -9.97 -9.35
N ALA A 693 39.96 -10.37 -10.61
CA ALA A 693 40.14 -9.42 -11.71
C ALA A 693 38.87 -8.58 -11.92
N GLN A 694 37.70 -9.21 -11.90
CA GLN A 694 36.43 -8.50 -12.05
C GLN A 694 36.16 -7.55 -10.88
N LEU A 695 36.50 -7.94 -9.65
CA LEU A 695 36.46 -7.05 -8.48
C LEU A 695 37.43 -5.87 -8.62
N ALA A 696 38.67 -6.14 -9.02
CA ALA A 696 39.71 -5.12 -9.17
C ALA A 696 39.32 -4.05 -10.21
N VAL A 697 38.76 -4.47 -11.34
CA VAL A 697 38.26 -3.56 -12.39
C VAL A 697 37.03 -2.79 -11.89
N ARG A 698 36.04 -3.45 -11.30
CA ARG A 698 34.78 -2.82 -10.86
C ARG A 698 34.98 -1.76 -9.76
N TYR A 699 35.93 -2.00 -8.85
CA TYR A 699 36.22 -1.12 -7.72
C TYR A 699 37.48 -0.26 -7.91
N ALA A 700 38.09 -0.30 -9.10
CA ALA A 700 39.24 0.50 -9.49
C ALA A 700 40.48 0.31 -8.58
N PHE A 701 40.80 -0.94 -8.23
CA PHE A 701 42.01 -1.31 -7.49
C PHE A 701 43.24 -1.35 -8.42
N TYR A 702 43.72 -0.18 -8.84
CA TYR A 702 44.70 -0.02 -9.93
C TYR A 702 45.97 -0.87 -9.81
N GLU A 703 46.52 -1.04 -8.60
CA GLU A 703 47.77 -1.78 -8.40
C GLU A 703 47.56 -3.29 -8.52
N GLN A 704 46.39 -3.79 -8.14
CA GLN A 704 46.05 -5.20 -8.16
C GLN A 704 45.57 -5.67 -9.54
N ILE A 705 45.06 -4.77 -10.40
CA ILE A 705 44.58 -5.13 -11.75
C ILE A 705 45.67 -5.82 -12.57
N LEU A 706 46.90 -5.29 -12.58
CA LEU A 706 48.00 -5.85 -13.38
C LEU A 706 48.36 -7.28 -12.94
N GLY A 707 48.53 -7.49 -11.63
CA GLY A 707 48.95 -8.78 -11.08
C GLY A 707 47.91 -9.90 -11.25
N VAL A 708 46.62 -9.57 -11.27
CA VAL A 708 45.56 -10.58 -11.46
C VAL A 708 45.27 -10.83 -12.94
N ALA A 709 45.39 -9.80 -13.78
CA ALA A 709 45.09 -9.89 -15.22
C ALA A 709 46.12 -10.70 -16.03
N GLU A 710 47.39 -10.74 -15.60
CA GLU A 710 48.45 -11.52 -16.27
C GLU A 710 48.15 -13.03 -16.35
N GLY A 711 47.32 -13.56 -15.44
CA GLY A 711 46.93 -14.98 -15.40
C GLY A 711 45.72 -15.37 -16.26
N LEU A 712 44.98 -14.40 -16.82
CA LEU A 712 43.66 -14.62 -17.44
C LEU A 712 43.67 -14.65 -18.98
N GLY A 713 44.74 -14.18 -19.63
CA GLY A 713 44.84 -14.13 -21.10
C GLY A 713 43.89 -13.11 -21.75
N SER A 714 43.36 -13.41 -22.96
CA SER A 714 42.55 -12.47 -23.77
C SER A 714 41.08 -12.38 -23.33
N ALA A 715 40.84 -12.17 -22.03
CA ALA A 715 39.49 -12.04 -21.48
C ALA A 715 38.94 -10.59 -21.60
N PRO A 716 37.63 -10.39 -21.79
CA PRO A 716 36.98 -9.07 -21.82
C PRO A 716 37.28 -8.21 -20.57
N VAL A 717 37.52 -8.85 -19.44
CA VAL A 717 37.89 -8.22 -18.16
C VAL A 717 39.25 -7.51 -18.25
N VAL A 718 40.21 -8.07 -19.00
CA VAL A 718 41.55 -7.49 -19.19
C VAL A 718 41.47 -6.22 -20.01
N LEU A 719 40.65 -6.20 -21.07
CA LEU A 719 40.38 -4.99 -21.86
C LEU A 719 39.70 -3.91 -21.03
N ALA A 720 38.70 -4.27 -20.22
CA ALA A 720 38.02 -3.33 -19.33
C ALA A 720 38.98 -2.75 -18.27
N GLY A 721 39.89 -3.58 -17.74
CA GLY A 721 40.96 -3.13 -16.84
C GLY A 721 41.97 -2.21 -17.52
N ALA A 722 42.39 -2.51 -18.75
CA ALA A 722 43.29 -1.68 -19.54
C ALA A 722 42.69 -0.29 -19.83
N GLU A 723 41.41 -0.24 -20.20
CA GLU A 723 40.70 1.02 -20.44
C GLU A 723 40.58 1.86 -19.16
N LEU A 724 40.29 1.23 -18.03
CA LEU A 724 40.21 1.90 -16.73
C LEU A 724 41.57 2.47 -16.30
N LEU A 725 42.67 1.74 -16.50
CA LEU A 725 44.03 2.23 -16.25
C LEU A 725 44.40 3.39 -17.17
N LEU A 726 44.03 3.33 -18.45
CA LEU A 726 44.26 4.40 -19.42
C LEU A 726 43.52 5.68 -18.99
N ARG A 727 42.24 5.57 -18.59
CA ARG A 727 41.44 6.69 -18.06
C ARG A 727 42.02 7.28 -16.77
N SER A 728 42.65 6.45 -15.93
CA SER A 728 43.29 6.90 -14.69
C SER A 728 44.64 7.61 -14.91
N GLY A 729 45.18 7.59 -16.14
CA GLY A 729 46.49 8.15 -16.48
C GLY A 729 47.68 7.21 -16.25
N ARG A 730 47.44 5.96 -15.85
CA ARG A 730 48.48 4.91 -15.72
C ARG A 730 48.75 4.24 -17.06
N VAL A 731 49.22 5.03 -18.03
CA VAL A 731 49.39 4.61 -19.43
C VAL A 731 50.37 3.44 -19.60
N ARG A 732 51.40 3.33 -18.73
CA ARG A 732 52.35 2.21 -18.76
C ARG A 732 51.72 0.87 -18.38
N ASP A 733 50.89 0.87 -17.35
CA ASP A 733 50.19 -0.34 -16.88
C ASP A 733 49.10 -0.73 -17.90
N ALA A 734 48.41 0.26 -18.49
CA ALA A 734 47.47 0.04 -19.58
C ALA A 734 48.12 -0.58 -20.82
N LEU A 735 49.31 -0.10 -21.22
CA LEU A 735 50.08 -0.67 -22.33
C LEU A 735 50.39 -2.16 -22.12
N ALA A 736 50.77 -2.55 -20.89
CA ALA A 736 51.03 -3.95 -20.57
C ALA A 736 49.77 -4.82 -20.72
N LEU A 737 48.62 -4.33 -20.26
CA LEU A 737 47.36 -5.08 -20.38
C LEU A 737 46.81 -5.14 -21.80
N TYR A 738 46.89 -4.07 -22.60
CA TYR A 738 46.46 -4.10 -24.01
C TYR A 738 47.26 -5.12 -24.82
N ARG A 739 48.55 -5.29 -24.50
CA ARG A 739 49.38 -6.37 -25.08
C ARG A 739 48.92 -7.76 -24.67
N VAL A 740 48.59 -7.97 -23.39
CA VAL A 740 48.05 -9.26 -22.91
C VAL A 740 46.69 -9.56 -23.55
N ALA A 741 45.88 -8.53 -23.80
CA ALA A 741 44.58 -8.65 -24.45
C ALA A 741 44.63 -8.83 -25.98
N GLY A 742 45.78 -8.54 -26.62
CA GLY A 742 45.94 -8.60 -28.08
C GLY A 742 45.36 -7.40 -28.84
N ASP A 743 45.07 -6.29 -28.15
CA ASP A 743 44.62 -5.04 -28.77
C ASP A 743 45.83 -4.15 -29.11
N ASP A 744 46.46 -4.49 -30.23
CA ASP A 744 47.68 -3.83 -30.70
C ASP A 744 47.43 -2.37 -31.14
N GLU A 745 46.20 -1.99 -31.48
CA GLU A 745 45.86 -0.60 -31.85
C GLU A 745 45.92 0.33 -30.63
N MET A 746 45.26 -0.07 -29.53
CA MET A 746 45.30 0.69 -28.29
C MET A 746 46.66 0.60 -27.60
N ALA A 747 47.37 -0.54 -27.73
CA ALA A 747 48.74 -0.65 -27.26
C ALA A 747 49.69 0.30 -28.02
N LEU A 748 49.57 0.41 -29.35
CA LEU A 748 50.35 1.36 -30.16
C LEU A 748 50.05 2.81 -29.76
N LEU A 749 48.77 3.15 -29.53
CA LEU A 749 48.38 4.47 -29.03
C LEU A 749 49.01 4.78 -27.66
N CYS A 750 48.96 3.83 -26.71
CA CYS A 750 49.58 4.00 -25.41
C CYS A 750 51.10 4.16 -25.49
N ALA A 751 51.76 3.38 -26.37
CA ALA A 751 53.20 3.48 -26.61
C ALA A 751 53.59 4.84 -27.23
N PHE A 752 52.76 5.36 -28.15
CA PHE A 752 52.93 6.70 -28.72
C PHE A 752 52.80 7.80 -27.65
N VAL A 753 51.76 7.74 -26.82
CA VAL A 753 51.54 8.71 -25.73
C VAL A 753 52.70 8.69 -24.72
N LEU A 754 53.30 7.54 -24.47
CA LEU A 754 54.48 7.39 -23.60
C LEU A 754 55.79 7.81 -24.27
N GLY A 755 55.82 7.97 -25.60
CA GLY A 755 57.04 8.20 -26.37
C GLY A 755 58.01 7.00 -26.37
N ASP A 756 57.50 5.79 -26.15
CA ASP A 756 58.32 4.57 -26.09
C ASP A 756 58.62 4.06 -27.51
N ALA A 757 59.71 4.56 -28.09
CA ALA A 757 60.12 4.24 -29.46
C ALA A 757 60.41 2.74 -29.65
N ASP A 758 60.89 2.04 -28.62
CA ASP A 758 61.20 0.61 -28.71
C ASP A 758 59.94 -0.25 -28.69
N ALA A 759 58.94 0.15 -27.89
CA ALA A 759 57.61 -0.44 -27.95
C ALA A 759 56.94 -0.28 -29.33
N ILE A 760 57.07 0.90 -29.95
CA ILE A 760 56.47 1.20 -31.27
C ILE A 760 57.18 0.41 -32.38
N ARG A 761 58.51 0.26 -32.31
CA ARG A 761 59.28 -0.57 -33.26
C ARG A 761 58.86 -2.04 -33.23
N GLY A 762 58.41 -2.54 -32.08
CA GLY A 762 57.85 -3.89 -31.97
C GLY A 762 56.68 -4.15 -32.94
N TYR A 763 55.91 -3.11 -33.27
CA TYR A 763 54.74 -3.19 -34.16
C TYR A 763 55.07 -2.98 -35.65
N GLU A 764 56.31 -2.62 -36.03
CA GLU A 764 56.71 -2.46 -37.45
C GLU A 764 56.63 -3.75 -38.26
N ARG A 765 56.65 -4.91 -37.58
CA ARG A 765 56.61 -6.26 -38.16
C ARG A 765 55.31 -7.01 -37.87
N ASP A 766 54.27 -6.30 -37.41
CA ASP A 766 52.96 -6.89 -37.16
C ASP A 766 52.35 -7.40 -38.48
N ALA A 767 51.62 -8.52 -38.41
CA ALA A 767 50.95 -9.12 -39.56
C ALA A 767 49.80 -8.26 -40.10
N ARG A 768 49.29 -7.31 -39.29
CA ARG A 768 48.24 -6.37 -39.68
C ARG A 768 48.84 -5.13 -40.37
N PRO A 769 48.59 -4.93 -41.68
CA PRO A 769 49.27 -3.89 -42.46
C PRO A 769 48.97 -2.46 -41.97
N ASN A 770 47.77 -2.21 -41.44
CA ASN A 770 47.37 -0.88 -40.96
C ASN A 770 48.14 -0.46 -39.70
N ILE A 771 48.40 -1.40 -38.78
CA ILE A 771 49.11 -1.14 -37.51
C ILE A 771 50.60 -0.95 -37.78
N ALA A 772 51.19 -1.80 -38.62
CA ALA A 772 52.58 -1.68 -39.03
C ALA A 772 52.84 -0.35 -39.75
N LEU A 773 51.91 0.08 -40.61
CA LEU A 773 51.97 1.39 -41.27
C LEU A 773 51.90 2.54 -40.26
N ALA A 774 50.94 2.51 -39.33
CA ALA A 774 50.78 3.54 -38.30
C ALA A 774 52.03 3.68 -37.42
N ALA A 775 52.64 2.55 -37.01
CA ALA A 775 53.88 2.54 -36.23
C ALA A 775 55.05 3.21 -36.97
N ARG A 776 55.23 2.92 -38.27
CA ARG A 776 56.27 3.52 -39.11
C ARG A 776 56.04 5.02 -39.35
N CYS A 777 54.79 5.43 -39.56
CA CYS A 777 54.45 6.85 -39.69
C CYS A 777 54.81 7.64 -38.43
N VAL A 778 54.49 7.09 -37.25
CA VAL A 778 54.79 7.69 -35.94
C VAL A 778 56.30 7.78 -35.67
N LEU A 779 57.09 6.79 -36.11
CA LEU A 779 58.55 6.80 -35.98
C LEU A 779 59.26 7.71 -36.99
N GLY A 780 58.52 8.35 -37.91
CA GLY A 780 59.07 9.26 -38.91
C GLY A 780 59.61 8.56 -40.16
N SER A 781 59.37 7.26 -40.35
CA SER A 781 59.72 6.47 -41.54
C SER A 781 58.59 6.49 -42.60
N ALA A 782 57.86 7.60 -42.69
CA ALA A 782 56.74 7.81 -43.62
C ALA A 782 57.04 7.52 -45.12
N PRO A 783 58.24 7.81 -45.67
CA PRO A 783 58.52 7.53 -47.09
C PRO A 783 58.55 6.04 -47.45
N GLU A 784 59.00 5.21 -46.51
CA GLU A 784 59.09 3.75 -46.68
C GLU A 784 57.72 3.09 -46.47
N ALA A 785 56.91 3.64 -45.55
CA ALA A 785 55.55 3.18 -45.25
C ALA A 785 54.57 3.41 -46.43
N LEU A 786 54.67 4.56 -47.10
CA LEU A 786 53.87 4.91 -48.29
C LEU A 786 54.20 4.05 -49.53
N ALA A 787 55.42 3.49 -49.61
CA ALA A 787 55.83 2.66 -50.73
C ALA A 787 55.15 1.28 -50.73
N GLU A 788 54.87 0.70 -49.55
CA GLU A 788 54.19 -0.60 -49.40
C GLU A 788 52.66 -0.51 -49.61
N LEU A 789 52.02 0.61 -49.23
CA LEU A 789 50.58 0.84 -49.45
C LEU A 789 50.20 0.73 -50.94
N VAL A 790 51.09 1.18 -51.83
CA VAL A 790 50.92 1.13 -53.30
C VAL A 790 50.97 -0.31 -53.87
N GLU A 791 51.42 -1.29 -53.07
CA GLU A 791 51.47 -2.70 -53.46
C GLU A 791 50.23 -3.52 -53.05
N LEU A 792 49.31 -2.98 -52.23
CA LEU A 792 48.10 -3.71 -51.82
C LEU A 792 47.04 -3.78 -52.95
N PRO A 793 46.52 -4.98 -53.32
CA PRO A 793 45.76 -5.15 -54.57
C PRO A 793 44.39 -4.44 -54.65
N TRP A 794 43.74 -4.13 -53.52
CA TRP A 794 42.34 -3.68 -53.50
C TRP A 794 42.15 -2.15 -53.52
N GLU A 795 43.17 -1.36 -53.16
CA GLU A 795 43.11 0.11 -53.34
C GLU A 795 43.39 0.55 -54.78
N ARG A 796 44.06 -0.29 -55.60
CA ARG A 796 44.21 -0.05 -57.05
C ARG A 796 42.86 0.12 -57.78
N ALA A 797 41.77 -0.40 -57.22
CA ALA A 797 40.43 -0.25 -57.77
C ALA A 797 39.73 1.06 -57.33
N ALA A 798 40.07 1.60 -56.15
CA ALA A 798 39.48 2.84 -55.63
C ALA A 798 40.16 4.10 -56.21
N LEU A 799 41.44 4.00 -56.57
CA LEU A 799 42.26 5.12 -57.04
C LEU A 799 42.32 5.29 -58.58
N GLY A 800 41.34 4.75 -59.32
CA GLY A 800 41.10 5.21 -60.71
C GLY A 800 42.28 5.12 -61.67
N GLY A 801 42.94 3.97 -61.80
CA GLY A 801 43.90 3.73 -62.89
C GLY A 801 45.31 4.29 -62.65
N ALA A 802 46.29 3.69 -63.33
CA ALA A 802 47.72 3.81 -63.02
C ALA A 802 48.35 5.20 -63.21
N ASP A 803 47.67 6.13 -63.89
CA ASP A 803 48.22 7.45 -64.22
C ASP A 803 48.16 8.46 -63.05
N ASP A 804 47.23 8.28 -62.11
CA ASP A 804 47.10 9.19 -60.95
C ASP A 804 48.14 8.93 -59.86
N VAL A 805 48.69 7.71 -59.77
CA VAL A 805 49.68 7.31 -58.75
C VAL A 805 51.03 8.02 -58.93
N ALA A 806 51.44 8.30 -60.17
CA ALA A 806 52.69 9.02 -60.47
C ALA A 806 52.57 10.52 -60.12
N SER A 807 51.39 11.11 -60.32
CA SER A 807 51.11 12.50 -59.94
C SER A 807 51.06 12.68 -58.42
N TRP A 808 50.51 11.68 -57.71
CA TRP A 808 50.42 11.68 -56.24
C TRP A 808 51.80 11.55 -55.57
N LYS A 809 52.68 10.68 -56.10
CA LYS A 809 54.08 10.56 -55.65
C LYS A 809 54.88 11.86 -55.84
N ALA A 810 54.57 12.66 -56.86
CA ALA A 810 55.20 13.95 -57.08
C ALA A 810 54.69 15.04 -56.11
N GLY A 811 53.42 14.95 -55.68
CA GLY A 811 52.80 15.87 -54.71
C GLY A 811 53.29 15.66 -53.27
N CYS A 812 53.47 14.41 -52.82
CA CYS A 812 53.98 14.12 -51.47
C CYS A 812 55.42 14.62 -51.26
N ASN A 813 56.28 14.56 -52.28
CA ASN A 813 57.64 15.11 -52.21
C ASN A 813 57.70 16.65 -52.14
N ARG A 814 56.57 17.34 -52.39
CA ARG A 814 56.46 18.81 -52.30
C ARG A 814 55.72 19.29 -51.05
N GLY A 815 55.23 18.39 -50.20
CA GLY A 815 54.50 18.75 -48.98
C GLY A 815 53.13 19.41 -49.22
N GLU A 816 52.52 19.19 -50.39
CA GLU A 816 51.27 19.88 -50.77
C GLU A 816 49.98 19.13 -50.39
N TYR A 817 50.08 17.93 -49.80
CA TYR A 817 48.91 17.20 -49.26
C TYR A 817 49.17 16.84 -47.79
N MET A 818 48.76 17.75 -46.90
CA MET A 818 48.72 17.62 -45.44
C MET A 818 47.35 18.17 -44.98
N GLU A 819 46.27 17.66 -45.57
CA GLU A 819 44.91 17.68 -45.01
C GLU A 819 44.32 16.29 -45.08
#